data_AF-A0A965C866-F1
#
_entry.id   AF-A0A965C866-F1
#
_cell.length_a   1.000
_cell.length_b   1.000
_cell.length_c   1.000
_cell.angle_alpha   90.00
_cell.angle_beta   90.00
_cell.angle_gamma   90.00
#
_symmetry.space_group_name_H-M   'P 1'
#
loop_
_entity.id
_entity.type
_entity.pdbx_description
1 polymer ?
#
loop_
_entity_poly.entity_id
_entity_poly.type
_entity_poly.pdbx_seq_one_letter_code
_entity_poly.pdbx_strand_id
1 'polypeptide(L)'
;MKNIVFIPNVDLGNGRNQPYHYSIKSWQNWCDKNNVQLVEWKDVITDPNHLKVTLQRYWVHDILEHNGIDYDQVLIVDADTIIHPDTPNFFLETNGKFSVVVNNGCYEWTTRSIQRWGDALFPNQPKIKTWNYFNGGFQITNKAHKPFYDKVKNFYLTNIDTINQWDAQIKAGTDQTIINYLTQLFDVDVNYLPECYNLQDLFRKNLLHIPGHSWFTDELHFVNAGWIYHFNAIPQNPRHVAYWLERTYNELYPISNQIPKFSPISLDYFLNMEVANGGISKQILNLNGKLKTVREIVEYWKTAAAPELKPDNWQYYNCMIAGFRKNVANHHDLGWDKMTLEYYESLEPMSDDEIEAYLQTTPVDFDNGFIKHSYHRAYAMIGRLVRGEKYIPFYIETKKIYDTPTKLDGVHRVKPITSKIKLLKQLDDLGIDKKEYCLTQSSILSIMDIRDNDDLDIIISSKLRLKNITFPAGVEVFPENYNKFKMFGANGDDDILKNYCIEIDGYKFLEPRFYFSRKNINQSSRDIADWNAIQKFFELESHKGYPFNFDFYKWGVTYVDKIQLADLQLNKFKLIKDKYHRVVDGINHGRSIYFDKTTNSFIKIFNPEYCRLQNFQSAIESGLFNGLVPALVNLIYDGNILIGYTMQKGQTIADNDYDFNKIPTHFIKSVLRNCKKRNKIYYDLVPQNIIQLANGQCSLIDLESVYEYNQEDLMQQHNAVYKPSNLLEQLDSI
;
A
#
# COMPACT_ATOMS: atom_id res chain seq x y z
N MET A 1 -12.17 9.05 31.84
CA MET A 1 -11.97 7.61 31.53
C MET A 1 -12.25 7.41 30.05
N LYS A 2 -11.55 6.48 29.38
CA LYS A 2 -11.82 6.18 27.97
C LYS A 2 -12.92 5.11 27.85
N ASN A 3 -13.63 5.10 26.74
CA ASN A 3 -14.43 3.93 26.37
C ASN A 3 -13.52 2.84 25.79
N ILE A 4 -13.98 1.59 25.84
CA ILE A 4 -13.26 0.42 25.34
C ILE A 4 -14.07 -0.27 24.25
N VAL A 5 -13.39 -0.68 23.18
CA VAL A 5 -13.87 -1.73 22.27
C VAL A 5 -13.11 -3.00 22.60
N PHE A 6 -13.83 -4.07 22.96
CA PHE A 6 -13.30 -5.36 23.37
C PHE A 6 -13.67 -6.42 22.33
N ILE A 7 -12.65 -6.99 21.68
CA ILE A 7 -12.82 -7.96 20.59
C ILE A 7 -12.19 -9.30 20.96
N PRO A 8 -12.99 -10.36 21.17
CA PRO A 8 -12.47 -11.72 21.31
C PRO A 8 -11.83 -12.22 20.01
N ASN A 9 -10.49 -12.31 19.97
CA ASN A 9 -9.72 -12.81 18.83
C ASN A 9 -8.71 -13.89 19.24
N VAL A 10 -9.21 -14.93 19.90
CA VAL A 10 -8.42 -16.08 20.39
C VAL A 10 -8.03 -16.99 19.23
N ASP A 11 -6.76 -17.40 19.17
CA ASP A 11 -6.29 -18.45 18.26
C ASP A 11 -6.59 -19.84 18.84
N LEU A 12 -7.41 -20.62 18.13
CA LEU A 12 -7.76 -22.00 18.48
C LEU A 12 -7.02 -23.04 17.63
N GLY A 13 -6.01 -22.64 16.84
CA GLY A 13 -5.19 -23.53 16.00
C GLY A 13 -5.90 -24.05 14.75
N ASN A 14 -7.07 -23.50 14.41
CA ASN A 14 -7.90 -23.94 13.27
C ASN A 14 -7.93 -22.93 12.11
N GLY A 15 -7.15 -21.84 12.21
CA GLY A 15 -7.05 -20.80 11.18
C GLY A 15 -8.27 -19.90 11.06
N ARG A 16 -9.32 -20.07 11.88
CA ARG A 16 -10.54 -19.25 11.82
C ARG A 16 -10.29 -17.76 12.10
N ASN A 17 -9.31 -17.45 12.94
CA ASN A 17 -8.96 -16.09 13.33
C ASN A 17 -8.10 -15.34 12.29
N GLN A 18 -7.53 -16.05 11.32
CA GLN A 18 -6.60 -15.47 10.34
C GLN A 18 -7.15 -14.22 9.64
N PRO A 19 -8.41 -14.16 9.16
CA PRO A 19 -8.93 -12.95 8.52
C PRO A 19 -9.33 -11.83 9.50
N TYR A 20 -9.41 -12.09 10.81
CA TYR A 20 -9.90 -11.11 11.79
C TYR A 20 -8.94 -9.94 12.00
N HIS A 21 -7.69 -10.02 11.53
CA HIS A 21 -6.79 -8.86 11.53
C HIS A 21 -7.36 -7.66 10.75
N TYR A 22 -8.21 -7.89 9.73
CA TYR A 22 -8.92 -6.83 9.03
C TYR A 22 -9.95 -6.13 9.94
N SER A 23 -10.67 -6.89 10.76
CA SER A 23 -11.58 -6.37 11.79
C SER A 23 -10.82 -5.51 12.80
N ILE A 24 -9.75 -6.07 13.39
CA ILE A 24 -8.91 -5.37 14.37
C ILE A 24 -8.38 -4.04 13.82
N LYS A 25 -7.84 -4.04 12.58
CA LYS A 25 -7.35 -2.82 11.93
C LYS A 25 -8.47 -1.79 11.72
N SER A 26 -9.66 -2.21 11.28
CA SER A 26 -10.79 -1.31 11.08
C SER A 26 -11.23 -0.64 12.40
N TRP A 27 -11.34 -1.42 13.47
CA TRP A 27 -11.69 -0.93 14.79
C TRP A 27 -10.62 -0.05 15.41
N GLN A 28 -9.34 -0.37 15.20
CA GLN A 28 -8.22 0.45 15.66
C GLN A 28 -8.28 1.85 15.05
N ASN A 29 -8.49 1.95 13.73
CA ASN A 29 -8.62 3.22 13.02
C ASN A 29 -9.77 4.08 13.57
N TRP A 30 -10.92 3.46 13.80
CA TRP A 30 -12.06 4.18 14.36
C TRP A 30 -11.84 4.58 15.82
N CYS A 31 -11.22 3.72 16.63
CA CYS A 31 -10.91 3.98 18.03
C CYS A 31 -9.96 5.18 18.19
N ASP A 32 -8.91 5.24 17.37
CA ASP A 32 -7.93 6.33 17.35
C ASP A 32 -8.60 7.68 17.03
N LYS A 33 -9.56 7.70 16.09
CA LYS A 33 -10.34 8.89 15.72
C LYS A 33 -11.28 9.38 16.84
N ASN A 34 -11.74 8.49 17.71
CA ASN A 34 -12.80 8.77 18.69
C ASN A 34 -12.32 8.78 20.15
N ASN A 35 -11.01 8.74 20.39
CA ASN A 35 -10.42 8.64 21.73
C ASN A 35 -10.96 7.44 22.55
N VAL A 36 -11.14 6.32 21.85
CA VAL A 36 -11.55 5.03 22.41
C VAL A 36 -10.33 4.12 22.42
N GLN A 37 -10.22 3.20 23.38
CA GLN A 37 -9.14 2.22 23.41
C GLN A 37 -9.63 0.86 22.89
N LEU A 38 -8.87 0.27 21.97
CA LEU A 38 -9.11 -1.08 21.49
C LEU A 38 -8.40 -2.09 22.41
N VAL A 39 -9.12 -3.16 22.77
CA VAL A 39 -8.59 -4.32 23.48
C VAL A 39 -8.89 -5.55 22.63
N GLU A 40 -7.84 -6.06 21.99
CA GLU A 40 -7.88 -7.35 21.29
C GLU A 40 -7.58 -8.46 22.31
N TRP A 41 -8.60 -9.25 22.65
CA TRP A 41 -8.49 -10.29 23.67
C TRP A 41 -8.09 -11.63 23.03
N LYS A 42 -6.87 -12.09 23.33
CA LYS A 42 -6.26 -13.29 22.73
C LYS A 42 -6.14 -14.49 23.69
N ASP A 43 -6.25 -14.25 24.99
CA ASP A 43 -5.94 -15.23 26.03
C ASP A 43 -7.20 -15.81 26.65
N VAL A 44 -7.42 -17.11 26.53
CA VAL A 44 -8.59 -17.77 27.14
C VAL A 44 -8.48 -17.79 28.67
N ILE A 45 -9.63 -17.70 29.34
CA ILE A 45 -9.76 -17.83 30.80
C ILE A 45 -9.63 -19.30 31.22
N THR A 46 -10.17 -20.21 30.39
CA THR A 46 -10.17 -21.65 30.62
C THR A 46 -10.30 -22.41 29.29
N ASP A 47 -10.27 -23.74 29.32
CA ASP A 47 -10.38 -24.60 28.14
C ASP A 47 -11.64 -24.25 27.30
N PRO A 48 -11.46 -23.79 26.04
CA PRO A 48 -12.55 -23.47 25.12
C PRO A 48 -13.47 -24.64 24.77
N ASN A 49 -13.03 -25.89 24.97
CA ASN A 49 -13.85 -27.08 24.77
C ASN A 49 -14.86 -27.26 25.91
N HIS A 50 -14.54 -26.78 27.11
CA HIS A 50 -15.44 -26.82 28.26
C HIS A 50 -16.31 -25.57 28.31
N LEU A 51 -15.70 -24.38 28.21
CA LEU A 51 -16.39 -23.09 28.22
C LEU A 51 -15.99 -22.31 26.97
N LYS A 52 -16.86 -22.23 25.96
CA LYS A 52 -16.54 -21.58 24.68
C LYS A 52 -16.12 -20.12 24.85
N VAL A 53 -15.26 -19.62 23.95
CA VAL A 53 -14.81 -18.22 23.90
C VAL A 53 -15.98 -17.22 23.89
N THR A 54 -17.10 -17.57 23.24
CA THR A 54 -18.32 -16.75 23.21
C THR A 54 -19.03 -16.65 24.55
N LEU A 55 -18.80 -17.57 25.49
CA LEU A 55 -19.28 -17.50 26.87
C LEU A 55 -18.25 -16.81 27.79
N GLN A 56 -16.96 -17.02 27.53
CA GLN A 56 -15.89 -16.41 28.31
C GLN A 56 -15.84 -14.87 28.19
N ARG A 57 -16.28 -14.29 27.07
CA ARG A 57 -16.33 -12.83 26.87
C ARG A 57 -17.13 -12.08 27.94
N TYR A 58 -18.05 -12.74 28.65
CA TYR A 58 -18.84 -12.13 29.73
C TYR A 58 -18.04 -11.96 31.04
N TRP A 59 -16.75 -12.32 31.06
CA TRP A 59 -15.80 -11.86 32.08
C TRP A 59 -15.13 -10.54 31.72
N VAL A 60 -15.59 -9.82 30.68
CA VAL A 60 -14.95 -8.57 30.19
C VAL A 60 -14.59 -7.60 31.32
N HIS A 61 -15.48 -7.42 32.31
CA HIS A 61 -15.24 -6.51 33.41
C HIS A 61 -14.10 -6.97 34.32
N ASP A 62 -13.98 -8.28 34.58
CA ASP A 62 -12.91 -8.88 35.37
C ASP A 62 -11.59 -8.89 34.58
N ILE A 63 -11.64 -9.15 33.27
CA ILE A 63 -10.48 -9.14 32.38
C ILE A 63 -9.86 -7.74 32.35
N LEU A 64 -10.68 -6.70 32.15
CA LEU A 64 -10.20 -5.32 32.13
C LEU A 64 -9.62 -4.91 33.50
N GLU A 65 -10.28 -5.29 34.59
CA GLU A 65 -9.82 -5.01 35.96
C GLU A 65 -8.50 -5.73 36.28
N HIS A 66 -8.39 -7.02 35.94
CA HIS A 66 -7.17 -7.82 36.14
C HIS A 66 -5.97 -7.22 35.40
N ASN A 67 -6.19 -6.63 34.22
CA ASN A 67 -5.16 -5.99 33.41
C ASN A 67 -4.93 -4.51 33.76
N GLY A 68 -5.56 -3.99 34.82
CA GLY A 68 -5.42 -2.60 35.26
C GLY A 68 -5.96 -1.57 34.26
N ILE A 69 -6.93 -1.95 33.42
CA ILE A 69 -7.52 -1.09 32.40
C ILE A 69 -8.75 -0.39 32.98
N ASP A 70 -8.65 0.93 33.17
CA ASP A 70 -9.77 1.76 33.60
C ASP A 70 -10.62 2.22 32.40
N TYR A 71 -11.94 2.19 32.56
CA TYR A 71 -12.89 2.50 31.49
C TYR A 71 -14.19 3.13 32.00
N ASP A 72 -14.81 3.91 31.11
CA ASP A 72 -16.17 4.43 31.29
C ASP A 72 -17.20 3.38 30.85
N GLN A 73 -17.24 3.09 29.54
CA GLN A 73 -18.06 2.03 28.97
C GLN A 73 -17.19 1.06 28.15
N VAL A 74 -17.68 -0.17 27.95
CA VAL A 74 -17.06 -1.18 27.10
C VAL A 74 -18.08 -1.76 26.13
N LEU A 75 -17.74 -1.73 24.85
CA LEU A 75 -18.39 -2.49 23.79
C LEU A 75 -17.74 -3.87 23.69
N ILE A 76 -18.52 -4.94 23.83
CA ILE A 76 -18.15 -6.30 23.44
C ILE A 76 -18.64 -6.52 22.01
N VAL A 77 -17.72 -6.79 21.07
CA VAL A 77 -18.06 -6.94 19.65
C VAL A 77 -17.38 -8.16 19.01
N ASP A 78 -18.07 -8.79 18.07
CA ASP A 78 -17.53 -9.94 17.34
C ASP A 78 -16.41 -9.56 16.35
N ALA A 79 -15.46 -10.48 16.17
CA ALA A 79 -14.25 -10.29 15.35
C ALA A 79 -14.51 -10.42 13.83
N ASP A 80 -15.69 -10.85 13.41
CA ASP A 80 -16.14 -10.87 12.01
C ASP A 80 -16.96 -9.62 11.66
N THR A 81 -16.61 -8.49 12.26
CA THR A 81 -17.19 -7.17 11.97
C THR A 81 -16.18 -6.24 11.29
N ILE A 82 -16.66 -5.37 10.38
CA ILE A 82 -15.90 -4.20 9.89
C ILE A 82 -16.70 -2.96 10.23
N ILE A 83 -16.06 -2.00 10.91
CA ILE A 83 -16.62 -0.67 11.16
C ILE A 83 -16.28 0.28 10.01
N HIS A 84 -17.23 1.12 9.61
CA HIS A 84 -17.02 2.19 8.64
C HIS A 84 -16.23 3.36 9.27
N PRO A 85 -15.24 3.97 8.58
CA PRO A 85 -14.38 5.02 9.15
C PRO A 85 -15.12 6.28 9.62
N ASP A 86 -16.31 6.52 9.06
CA ASP A 86 -17.18 7.66 9.40
C ASP A 86 -18.32 7.32 10.37
N THR A 87 -18.29 6.14 10.99
CA THR A 87 -19.27 5.75 12.00
C THR A 87 -19.32 6.79 13.14
N PRO A 88 -20.51 7.32 13.49
CA PRO A 88 -20.67 8.21 14.63
C PRO A 88 -20.25 7.54 15.94
N ASN A 89 -19.87 8.35 16.94
CA ASN A 89 -19.53 7.83 18.26
C ASN A 89 -20.78 7.36 19.02
N PHE A 90 -21.17 6.11 18.80
CA PHE A 90 -22.36 5.49 19.38
C PHE A 90 -22.34 5.40 20.91
N PHE A 91 -21.17 5.53 21.58
CA PHE A 91 -21.11 5.57 23.04
C PHE A 91 -21.88 6.77 23.60
N LEU A 92 -22.00 7.85 22.83
CA LEU A 92 -22.74 9.06 23.21
C LEU A 92 -24.27 8.85 23.21
N GLU A 93 -24.77 7.79 22.57
CA GLU A 93 -26.20 7.49 22.44
C GLU A 93 -26.72 6.52 23.51
N THR A 94 -25.80 5.92 24.29
CA THR A 94 -26.11 4.86 25.27
C THR A 94 -26.78 5.35 26.54
N ASN A 95 -26.54 6.61 26.92
CA ASN A 95 -26.87 7.16 28.24
C ASN A 95 -26.38 6.27 29.41
N GLY A 96 -25.27 5.53 29.23
CA GLY A 96 -24.73 4.62 30.23
C GLY A 96 -25.60 3.39 30.54
N LYS A 97 -26.59 3.08 29.68
CA LYS A 97 -27.45 1.90 29.81
C LYS A 97 -26.85 0.69 29.09
N PHE A 98 -27.30 -0.51 29.47
CA PHE A 98 -27.01 -1.74 28.73
C PHE A 98 -27.59 -1.63 27.31
N SER A 99 -26.71 -1.44 26.31
CA SER A 99 -27.13 -1.09 24.96
C SER A 99 -26.79 -2.19 23.96
N VAL A 100 -27.76 -2.56 23.11
CA VAL A 100 -27.68 -3.71 22.19
C VAL A 100 -28.34 -3.40 20.86
N VAL A 101 -28.19 -4.27 19.87
CA VAL A 101 -28.91 -4.18 18.58
C VAL A 101 -29.81 -5.41 18.40
N VAL A 102 -31.07 -5.18 18.00
CA VAL A 102 -32.04 -6.25 17.73
C VAL A 102 -31.50 -7.18 16.63
N ASN A 103 -31.60 -8.49 16.84
CA ASN A 103 -31.23 -9.48 15.85
C ASN A 103 -32.26 -9.52 14.71
N ASN A 104 -32.00 -8.75 13.65
CA ASN A 104 -32.79 -8.76 12.43
C ASN A 104 -32.22 -9.76 11.39
N GLY A 105 -32.09 -11.01 11.84
CA GLY A 105 -31.56 -12.15 11.08
C GLY A 105 -32.59 -13.26 10.91
N CYS A 106 -32.17 -14.46 10.47
CA CYS A 106 -33.02 -15.62 10.18
C CYS A 106 -34.07 -15.90 11.28
N TYR A 107 -35.36 -15.75 10.96
CA TYR A 107 -36.45 -15.94 11.94
C TYR A 107 -36.76 -17.40 12.24
N GLU A 108 -36.51 -18.34 11.33
CA GLU A 108 -36.54 -19.76 11.68
C GLU A 108 -35.53 -20.04 12.79
N TRP A 109 -34.28 -19.63 12.56
CA TRP A 109 -33.19 -19.83 13.50
C TRP A 109 -33.47 -19.15 14.84
N THR A 110 -33.97 -17.92 14.80
CA THR A 110 -34.27 -17.12 16.00
C THR A 110 -35.39 -17.74 16.82
N THR A 111 -36.52 -18.08 16.20
CA THR A 111 -37.67 -18.68 16.90
C THR A 111 -37.34 -20.07 17.43
N ARG A 112 -36.61 -20.90 16.68
CA ARG A 112 -36.09 -22.19 17.16
C ARG A 112 -35.15 -22.01 18.35
N SER A 113 -34.26 -21.03 18.31
CA SER A 113 -33.33 -20.75 19.40
C SER A 113 -34.07 -20.33 20.67
N ILE A 114 -34.96 -19.33 20.57
CA ILE A 114 -35.78 -18.84 21.69
C ILE A 114 -36.59 -19.98 22.31
N GLN A 115 -37.26 -20.78 21.49
CA GLN A 115 -38.11 -21.85 21.97
C GLN A 115 -37.29 -22.92 22.71
N ARG A 116 -36.30 -23.51 22.02
CA ARG A 116 -35.58 -24.68 22.53
C ARG A 116 -34.68 -24.38 23.72
N TRP A 117 -33.98 -23.24 23.72
CA TRP A 117 -33.22 -22.83 24.91
C TRP A 117 -34.13 -22.42 26.05
N GLY A 118 -35.25 -21.77 25.75
CA GLY A 118 -36.25 -21.47 26.76
C GLY A 118 -36.81 -22.74 27.41
N ASP A 119 -37.07 -23.80 26.64
CA ASP A 119 -37.57 -25.06 27.18
C ASP A 119 -36.50 -25.78 28.01
N ALA A 120 -35.24 -25.74 27.55
CA ALA A 120 -34.12 -26.44 28.18
C ALA A 120 -33.62 -25.77 29.48
N LEU A 121 -33.53 -24.44 29.50
CA LEU A 121 -32.87 -23.69 30.57
C LEU A 121 -33.79 -22.72 31.32
N PHE A 122 -34.91 -22.33 30.72
CA PHE A 122 -35.81 -21.30 31.27
C PHE A 122 -37.30 -21.71 31.24
N PRO A 123 -37.67 -22.94 31.68
CA PRO A 123 -39.01 -23.49 31.46
C PRO A 123 -40.13 -22.69 32.13
N ASN A 124 -39.80 -21.93 33.18
CA ASN A 124 -40.74 -21.12 33.95
C ASN A 124 -40.74 -19.63 33.54
N GLN A 125 -39.99 -19.25 32.50
CA GLN A 125 -39.94 -17.89 32.01
C GLN A 125 -40.79 -17.73 30.75
N PRO A 126 -41.46 -16.58 30.57
CA PRO A 126 -42.10 -16.29 29.30
C PRO A 126 -41.04 -16.24 28.19
N LYS A 127 -41.40 -16.76 27.01
CA LYS A 127 -40.52 -16.73 25.84
C LYS A 127 -40.24 -15.29 25.43
N ILE A 128 -39.01 -15.05 25.00
CA ILE A 128 -38.57 -13.75 24.51
C ILE A 128 -39.35 -13.42 23.24
N LYS A 129 -39.82 -12.19 23.14
CA LYS A 129 -40.45 -11.70 21.92
C LYS A 129 -39.37 -11.53 20.85
N THR A 130 -39.57 -12.11 19.66
CA THR A 130 -38.58 -12.10 18.56
C THR A 130 -38.11 -10.69 18.20
N TRP A 131 -38.99 -9.68 18.24
CA TRP A 131 -38.64 -8.28 17.96
C TRP A 131 -37.87 -7.57 19.09
N ASN A 132 -37.70 -8.21 20.24
CA ASN A 132 -36.86 -7.76 21.36
C ASN A 132 -35.61 -8.65 21.52
N TYR A 133 -35.42 -9.65 20.67
CA TYR A 133 -34.29 -10.57 20.76
C TYR A 133 -33.06 -9.93 20.12
N PHE A 134 -32.03 -9.61 20.91
CA PHE A 134 -30.83 -8.90 20.45
C PHE A 134 -29.68 -9.83 20.06
N ASN A 135 -28.75 -9.33 19.26
CA ASN A 135 -27.56 -10.06 18.82
C ASN A 135 -26.42 -10.01 19.85
N GLY A 136 -25.76 -11.15 20.08
CA GLY A 136 -24.68 -11.27 21.08
C GLY A 136 -23.36 -10.64 20.64
N GLY A 137 -23.23 -10.30 19.35
CA GLY A 137 -22.03 -9.74 18.76
C GLY A 137 -21.89 -8.23 18.85
N PHE A 138 -22.83 -7.52 19.50
CA PHE A 138 -22.70 -6.09 19.79
C PHE A 138 -23.43 -5.76 21.11
N GLN A 139 -22.67 -5.52 22.18
CA GLN A 139 -23.22 -5.23 23.51
C GLN A 139 -22.37 -4.17 24.22
N ILE A 140 -22.97 -3.05 24.61
CA ILE A 140 -22.30 -1.99 25.38
C ILE A 140 -22.76 -2.05 26.83
N THR A 141 -21.78 -2.07 27.73
CA THR A 141 -21.97 -2.18 29.17
C THR A 141 -20.97 -1.28 29.91
N ASN A 142 -21.12 -1.14 31.22
CA ASN A 142 -20.23 -0.36 32.08
C ASN A 142 -20.19 -0.95 33.49
N LYS A 143 -19.44 -0.31 34.40
CA LYS A 143 -19.24 -0.79 35.77
C LYS A 143 -20.56 -0.98 36.56
N ALA A 144 -21.62 -0.25 36.25
CA ALA A 144 -22.92 -0.41 36.91
C ALA A 144 -23.58 -1.77 36.61
N HIS A 145 -23.18 -2.43 35.52
CA HIS A 145 -23.71 -3.73 35.12
C HIS A 145 -22.90 -4.91 35.65
N LYS A 146 -21.78 -4.71 36.37
CA LYS A 146 -21.01 -5.80 36.99
C LYS A 146 -21.88 -6.81 37.77
N PRO A 147 -22.86 -6.38 38.61
CA PRO A 147 -23.72 -7.32 39.32
C PRO A 147 -24.58 -8.20 38.40
N PHE A 148 -24.96 -7.71 37.21
CA PHE A 148 -25.66 -8.52 36.21
C PHE A 148 -24.70 -9.55 35.59
N TYR A 149 -23.49 -9.13 35.21
CA TYR A 149 -22.48 -10.03 34.67
C TYR A 149 -22.04 -11.09 35.70
N ASP A 150 -22.04 -10.80 37.00
CA ASP A 150 -21.82 -11.83 38.04
C ASP A 150 -22.90 -12.92 38.02
N LYS A 151 -24.17 -12.53 37.83
CA LYS A 151 -25.27 -13.50 37.66
C LYS A 151 -25.11 -14.31 36.38
N VAL A 152 -24.66 -13.69 35.28
CA VAL A 152 -24.37 -14.38 34.00
C VAL A 152 -23.27 -15.41 34.17
N LYS A 153 -22.13 -15.02 34.77
CA LYS A 153 -21.01 -15.92 35.07
C LYS A 153 -21.45 -17.12 35.93
N ASN A 154 -22.17 -16.85 37.02
CA ASN A 154 -22.70 -17.90 37.90
C ASN A 154 -23.65 -18.84 37.17
N PHE A 155 -24.52 -18.30 36.31
CA PHE A 155 -25.43 -19.10 35.50
C PHE A 155 -24.66 -20.03 34.55
N TYR A 156 -23.66 -19.51 33.84
CA TYR A 156 -22.83 -20.33 32.96
C TYR A 156 -22.09 -21.42 33.72
N LEU A 157 -21.41 -21.09 34.81
CA LEU A 157 -20.67 -22.07 35.61
C LEU A 157 -21.58 -23.17 36.18
N THR A 158 -22.80 -22.81 36.60
CA THR A 158 -23.75 -23.78 37.19
C THR A 158 -24.38 -24.70 36.13
N ASN A 159 -24.53 -24.23 34.89
CA ASN A 159 -25.30 -24.93 33.85
C ASN A 159 -24.44 -25.38 32.66
N ILE A 160 -23.10 -25.31 32.74
CA ILE A 160 -22.21 -25.51 31.58
C ILE A 160 -22.38 -26.88 30.92
N ASP A 161 -22.58 -27.94 31.70
CA ASP A 161 -22.81 -29.28 31.17
C ASP A 161 -24.12 -29.37 30.38
N THR A 162 -25.19 -28.77 30.90
CA THR A 162 -26.48 -28.66 30.21
C THR A 162 -26.37 -27.80 28.96
N ILE A 163 -25.65 -26.68 29.02
CA ILE A 163 -25.39 -25.81 27.87
C ILE A 163 -24.68 -26.60 26.77
N ASN A 164 -23.60 -27.31 27.09
CA ASN A 164 -22.84 -28.10 26.13
C ASN A 164 -23.67 -29.25 25.52
N GLN A 165 -24.50 -29.92 26.33
CA GLN A 165 -25.42 -30.96 25.86
C GLN A 165 -26.43 -30.43 24.84
N TRP A 166 -27.07 -29.30 25.13
CA TRP A 166 -28.12 -28.74 24.29
C TRP A 166 -27.59 -27.98 23.08
N ASP A 167 -26.43 -27.34 23.17
CA ASP A 167 -25.79 -26.65 22.04
C ASP A 167 -25.63 -27.58 20.83
N ALA A 168 -25.18 -28.82 21.06
CA ALA A 168 -25.03 -29.84 20.03
C ALA A 168 -26.35 -30.24 19.35
N GLN A 169 -27.48 -30.10 20.06
CA GLN A 169 -28.82 -30.49 19.58
C GLN A 169 -29.60 -29.33 18.97
N ILE A 170 -29.49 -28.13 19.54
CA ILE A 170 -30.25 -26.95 19.14
C ILE A 170 -29.65 -26.36 17.87
N LYS A 171 -28.31 -26.27 17.81
CA LYS A 171 -27.56 -25.69 16.68
C LYS A 171 -28.09 -24.29 16.27
N ALA A 172 -28.53 -23.51 17.25
CA ALA A 172 -29.03 -22.15 17.08
C ALA A 172 -28.90 -21.33 18.37
N GLY A 173 -28.18 -20.22 18.29
CA GLY A 173 -28.04 -19.14 19.28
C GLY A 173 -27.77 -19.62 20.70
N THR A 174 -26.50 -19.73 21.09
CA THR A 174 -26.13 -20.24 22.42
C THR A 174 -26.03 -19.12 23.44
N ASP A 175 -24.88 -18.46 23.53
CA ASP A 175 -24.63 -17.37 24.48
C ASP A 175 -25.62 -16.21 24.27
N GLN A 176 -25.90 -15.86 23.01
CA GLN A 176 -26.87 -14.84 22.62
C GLN A 176 -28.27 -15.11 23.21
N THR A 177 -28.78 -16.34 23.14
CA THR A 177 -30.12 -16.63 23.66
C THR A 177 -30.14 -16.65 25.16
N ILE A 178 -29.11 -17.21 25.78
CA ILE A 178 -29.00 -17.26 27.24
C ILE A 178 -28.94 -15.83 27.80
N ILE A 179 -28.11 -14.93 27.25
CA ILE A 179 -28.01 -13.56 27.75
C ILE A 179 -29.34 -12.80 27.58
N ASN A 180 -30.06 -13.01 26.47
CA ASN A 180 -31.39 -12.43 26.27
C ASN A 180 -32.42 -12.91 27.33
N TYR A 181 -32.36 -14.18 27.76
CA TYR A 181 -33.23 -14.67 28.84
C TYR A 181 -32.79 -14.11 30.20
N LEU A 182 -31.49 -13.98 30.43
CA LEU A 182 -30.97 -13.46 31.70
C LEU A 182 -31.26 -11.96 31.86
N THR A 183 -31.24 -11.15 30.79
CA THR A 183 -31.67 -9.75 30.87
C THR A 183 -33.14 -9.64 31.26
N GLN A 184 -34.01 -10.49 30.70
CA GLN A 184 -35.43 -10.54 31.06
C GLN A 184 -35.63 -11.05 32.51
N LEU A 185 -34.94 -12.12 32.90
CA LEU A 185 -35.04 -12.74 34.23
C LEU A 185 -34.62 -11.79 35.34
N PHE A 186 -33.62 -10.95 35.09
CA PHE A 186 -33.06 -10.01 36.07
C PHE A 186 -33.49 -8.56 35.86
N ASP A 187 -34.51 -8.33 35.02
CA ASP A 187 -35.12 -7.01 34.78
C ASP A 187 -34.10 -5.92 34.43
N VAL A 188 -33.19 -6.24 33.50
CA VAL A 188 -32.17 -5.30 33.03
C VAL A 188 -32.82 -4.29 32.07
N ASP A 189 -32.63 -3.00 32.32
CA ASP A 189 -33.06 -1.93 31.41
C ASP A 189 -32.24 -1.95 30.10
N VAL A 190 -32.84 -2.46 29.02
CA VAL A 190 -32.19 -2.62 27.72
C VAL A 190 -32.47 -1.42 26.81
N ASN A 191 -31.40 -0.76 26.36
CA ASN A 191 -31.44 0.26 25.33
C ASN A 191 -31.17 -0.35 23.94
N TYR A 192 -32.10 -0.20 23.00
CA TYR A 192 -31.94 -0.74 21.66
C TYR A 192 -31.40 0.34 20.71
N LEU A 193 -30.18 0.14 20.24
CA LEU A 193 -29.55 0.98 19.24
C LEU A 193 -30.02 0.61 17.82
N PRO A 194 -29.95 1.56 16.86
CA PRO A 194 -30.33 1.30 15.47
C PRO A 194 -29.55 0.16 14.83
N GLU A 195 -30.19 -0.55 13.89
CA GLU A 195 -29.60 -1.69 13.16
C GLU A 195 -28.30 -1.33 12.42
N CYS A 196 -28.10 -0.07 12.03
CA CYS A 196 -26.88 0.36 11.36
C CYS A 196 -25.61 0.14 12.21
N TYR A 197 -25.70 0.05 13.53
CA TYR A 197 -24.56 -0.23 14.42
C TYR A 197 -24.24 -1.72 14.59
N ASN A 198 -25.04 -2.62 14.01
CA ASN A 198 -24.73 -4.05 13.88
C ASN A 198 -25.57 -4.61 12.72
N LEU A 199 -25.15 -4.35 11.49
CA LEU A 199 -25.88 -4.77 10.30
C LEU A 199 -25.57 -6.24 10.00
N GLN A 200 -26.48 -7.11 10.45
CA GLN A 200 -26.34 -8.57 10.43
C GLN A 200 -26.95 -9.21 9.18
N ASP A 201 -26.64 -10.50 8.97
CA ASP A 201 -27.24 -11.38 7.95
C ASP A 201 -27.23 -10.74 6.55
N LEU A 202 -26.10 -10.12 6.20
CA LEU A 202 -25.90 -9.35 4.97
C LEU A 202 -26.31 -10.13 3.71
N PHE A 203 -26.03 -11.44 3.69
CA PHE A 203 -26.46 -12.32 2.61
C PHE A 203 -27.99 -12.35 2.44
N ARG A 204 -28.75 -12.57 3.52
CA ARG A 204 -30.22 -12.63 3.47
C ARG A 204 -30.84 -11.28 3.08
N LYS A 205 -30.15 -10.19 3.38
CA LYS A 205 -30.53 -8.84 2.97
C LYS A 205 -30.17 -8.52 1.51
N ASN A 206 -29.64 -9.49 0.74
CA ASN A 206 -29.15 -9.31 -0.63
C ASN A 206 -28.06 -8.24 -0.75
N LEU A 207 -27.22 -8.09 0.27
CA LEU A 207 -26.15 -7.09 0.30
C LEU A 207 -24.79 -7.65 -0.11
N LEU A 208 -24.64 -8.98 -0.14
CA LEU A 208 -23.41 -9.64 -0.58
C LEU A 208 -23.57 -10.15 -2.00
N HIS A 209 -22.70 -9.70 -2.91
CA HIS A 209 -22.66 -10.24 -4.26
C HIS A 209 -22.07 -11.65 -4.28
N ILE A 210 -22.88 -12.65 -4.64
CA ILE A 210 -22.48 -14.05 -4.77
C ILE A 210 -22.64 -14.47 -6.25
N PRO A 211 -21.55 -14.92 -6.91
CA PRO A 211 -21.60 -15.36 -8.30
C PRO A 211 -22.67 -16.44 -8.52
N GLY A 212 -23.54 -16.24 -9.51
CA GLY A 212 -24.64 -17.16 -9.82
C GLY A 212 -25.88 -17.05 -8.91
N HIS A 213 -25.89 -16.13 -7.94
CA HIS A 213 -27.03 -15.87 -7.06
C HIS A 213 -27.53 -14.42 -7.15
N SER A 214 -26.62 -13.45 -7.24
CA SER A 214 -26.95 -12.03 -7.28
C SER A 214 -27.35 -11.55 -8.68
N TRP A 215 -28.32 -10.62 -8.77
CA TRP A 215 -28.77 -9.97 -10.02
C TRP A 215 -28.18 -8.57 -10.22
N PHE A 216 -27.36 -8.11 -9.28
CA PHE A 216 -26.73 -6.79 -9.24
C PHE A 216 -25.23 -6.89 -9.52
N THR A 217 -24.59 -5.77 -9.83
CA THR A 217 -23.14 -5.69 -10.07
C THR A 217 -22.36 -6.00 -8.80
N ASP A 218 -21.10 -6.40 -8.96
CA ASP A 218 -20.25 -6.76 -7.84
C ASP A 218 -19.75 -5.51 -7.08
N GLU A 219 -20.66 -4.77 -6.46
CA GLU A 219 -20.44 -3.57 -5.66
C GLU A 219 -20.72 -3.83 -4.17
N LEU A 220 -20.09 -3.09 -3.26
CA LEU A 220 -20.31 -3.22 -1.82
C LEU A 220 -21.55 -2.41 -1.35
N HIS A 221 -22.75 -2.79 -1.77
CA HIS A 221 -23.96 -2.01 -1.46
C HIS A 221 -24.24 -1.81 0.03
N PHE A 222 -23.81 -2.73 0.90
CA PHE A 222 -23.99 -2.58 2.35
C PHE A 222 -23.28 -1.36 2.93
N VAL A 223 -22.27 -0.79 2.26
CA VAL A 223 -21.54 0.38 2.80
C VAL A 223 -22.45 1.60 2.99
N ASN A 224 -23.55 1.67 2.22
CA ASN A 224 -24.55 2.72 2.32
C ASN A 224 -25.76 2.32 3.20
N ALA A 225 -25.78 1.10 3.74
CA ALA A 225 -26.91 0.54 4.48
C ALA A 225 -26.69 0.49 5.99
N GLY A 226 -25.47 0.77 6.46
CA GLY A 226 -25.12 0.75 7.87
C GLY A 226 -23.71 1.26 8.15
N TRP A 227 -23.31 1.18 9.40
CA TRP A 227 -22.02 1.63 9.91
C TRP A 227 -21.11 0.48 10.30
N ILE A 228 -21.65 -0.60 10.86
CA ILE A 228 -20.89 -1.77 11.30
C ILE A 228 -21.46 -2.99 10.59
N TYR A 229 -20.64 -3.62 9.75
CA TYR A 229 -21.03 -4.74 8.92
C TYR A 229 -20.61 -6.03 9.60
N HIS A 230 -21.58 -6.86 9.97
CA HIS A 230 -21.36 -8.12 10.66
C HIS A 230 -21.48 -9.27 9.66
N PHE A 231 -20.36 -9.94 9.36
CA PHE A 231 -20.28 -10.98 8.34
C PHE A 231 -20.73 -12.35 8.86
N ASN A 232 -21.81 -12.37 9.64
CA ASN A 232 -22.44 -13.59 10.14
C ASN A 232 -23.38 -14.22 9.09
N ALA A 233 -23.73 -15.49 9.30
CA ALA A 233 -24.75 -16.22 8.53
C ALA A 233 -24.53 -16.27 7.00
N ILE A 234 -23.27 -16.21 6.55
CA ILE A 234 -22.92 -16.39 5.13
C ILE A 234 -23.00 -17.89 4.78
N PRO A 235 -23.80 -18.30 3.79
CA PRO A 235 -23.89 -19.71 3.40
C PRO A 235 -22.57 -20.19 2.75
N GLN A 236 -22.38 -21.51 2.67
CA GLN A 236 -21.21 -22.07 1.99
C GLN A 236 -21.17 -21.63 0.53
N ASN A 237 -20.12 -20.91 0.15
CA ASN A 237 -19.93 -20.37 -1.19
C ASN A 237 -18.45 -19.99 -1.41
N PRO A 238 -18.00 -19.64 -2.64
CA PRO A 238 -16.60 -19.28 -2.92
C PRO A 238 -16.10 -18.01 -2.22
N ARG A 239 -17.01 -17.14 -1.77
CA ARG A 239 -16.75 -15.88 -1.05
C ARG A 239 -17.14 -16.04 0.42
N HIS A 240 -16.28 -16.73 1.17
CA HIS A 240 -16.44 -16.92 2.61
C HIS A 240 -16.21 -15.61 3.39
N VAL A 241 -16.45 -15.61 4.72
CA VAL A 241 -16.23 -14.47 5.63
C VAL A 241 -14.87 -13.79 5.41
N ALA A 242 -13.80 -14.55 5.20
CA ALA A 242 -12.46 -14.02 4.96
C ALA A 242 -12.38 -13.08 3.74
N TYR A 243 -13.02 -13.47 2.63
CA TYR A 243 -13.09 -12.66 1.42
C TYR A 243 -13.78 -11.33 1.68
N TRP A 244 -14.90 -11.35 2.43
CA TRP A 244 -15.67 -10.15 2.71
C TRP A 244 -14.96 -9.21 3.68
N LEU A 245 -14.30 -9.75 4.71
CA LEU A 245 -13.48 -8.93 5.62
C LEU A 245 -12.37 -8.20 4.87
N GLU A 246 -11.59 -8.92 4.06
CA GLU A 246 -10.50 -8.35 3.26
C GLU A 246 -11.02 -7.31 2.28
N ARG A 247 -12.02 -7.66 1.47
CA ARG A 247 -12.55 -6.77 0.43
C ARG A 247 -13.16 -5.50 1.02
N THR A 248 -13.93 -5.65 2.09
CA THR A 248 -14.56 -4.50 2.76
C THR A 248 -13.51 -3.61 3.39
N TYR A 249 -12.50 -4.19 4.05
CA TYR A 249 -11.39 -3.44 4.61
C TYR A 249 -10.66 -2.65 3.52
N ASN A 250 -10.29 -3.30 2.41
CA ASN A 250 -9.55 -2.64 1.33
C ASN A 250 -10.35 -1.52 0.64
N GLU A 251 -11.69 -1.63 0.55
CA GLU A 251 -12.54 -0.56 0.00
C GLU A 251 -12.66 0.63 0.98
N LEU A 252 -12.88 0.37 2.27
CA LEU A 252 -13.12 1.42 3.27
C LEU A 252 -11.84 2.05 3.81
N TYR A 253 -10.75 1.30 3.79
CA TYR A 253 -9.43 1.68 4.28
C TYR A 253 -8.39 1.46 3.18
N PRO A 254 -8.55 2.11 2.00
CA PRO A 254 -7.60 1.93 0.91
C PRO A 254 -6.21 2.37 1.38
N ILE A 255 -5.19 1.64 0.92
CA ILE A 255 -3.77 1.87 1.26
C ILE A 255 -3.35 3.33 0.95
N SER A 256 -4.06 4.02 0.06
CA SER A 256 -3.87 5.45 -0.22
C SER A 256 -4.15 6.39 0.95
N ASN A 257 -4.92 5.97 1.96
CA ASN A 257 -5.45 6.87 3.00
C ASN A 257 -4.72 6.80 4.34
N GLN A 258 -3.65 6.00 4.48
CA GLN A 258 -2.82 6.02 5.68
C GLN A 258 -1.38 6.36 5.33
N ILE A 259 -1.01 7.60 5.64
CA ILE A 259 0.39 8.02 5.66
C ILE A 259 1.10 7.07 6.65
N PRO A 260 2.08 6.26 6.19
CA PRO A 260 2.74 5.31 7.08
C PRO A 260 3.44 6.07 8.22
N LYS A 261 3.53 5.47 9.40
CA LYS A 261 4.19 6.12 10.56
C LYS A 261 5.65 6.48 10.27
N PHE A 262 6.35 5.62 9.54
CA PHE A 262 7.73 5.83 9.11
C PHE A 262 7.84 5.64 7.60
N SER A 263 8.67 6.46 6.98
CA SER A 263 8.87 6.50 5.53
C SER A 263 10.34 6.62 5.17
N PRO A 264 10.78 6.05 4.04
CA PRO A 264 12.16 6.17 3.57
C PRO A 264 12.44 7.60 3.08
N ILE A 265 13.64 8.12 3.35
CA ILE A 265 14.14 9.37 2.75
C ILE A 265 15.08 9.07 1.58
N SER A 266 14.94 9.82 0.48
CA SER A 266 15.78 9.67 -0.70
C SER A 266 17.24 10.07 -0.42
N LEU A 267 18.16 9.65 -1.30
CA LEU A 267 19.55 10.09 -1.25
C LEU A 267 19.64 11.62 -1.31
N ASP A 268 18.88 12.26 -2.19
CA ASP A 268 18.92 13.72 -2.31
C ASP A 268 18.43 14.42 -1.04
N TYR A 269 17.36 13.91 -0.41
CA TYR A 269 16.92 14.42 0.90
C TYR A 269 18.04 14.29 1.93
N PHE A 270 18.65 13.10 2.05
CA PHE A 270 19.73 12.84 3.01
C PHE A 270 20.95 13.73 2.78
N LEU A 271 21.41 13.89 1.54
CA LEU A 271 22.54 14.75 1.17
C LEU A 271 22.27 16.22 1.54
N ASN A 272 21.03 16.68 1.42
CA ASN A 272 20.66 18.06 1.73
C ASN A 272 20.31 18.28 3.20
N MET A 273 20.37 17.25 4.06
CA MET A 273 20.18 17.43 5.50
C MET A 273 21.33 18.21 6.12
N GLU A 274 20.99 19.15 6.99
CA GLU A 274 21.94 19.81 7.88
C GLU A 274 22.35 18.88 9.02
N VAL A 275 23.57 19.05 9.52
CA VAL A 275 24.09 18.26 10.65
C VAL A 275 24.33 19.12 11.89
N ALA A 276 23.92 18.63 13.06
CA ALA A 276 24.04 19.39 14.30
C ALA A 276 25.51 19.56 14.74
N ASN A 277 25.94 20.80 15.00
CA ASN A 277 27.18 21.02 15.75
C ASN A 277 27.10 20.37 17.14
N GLY A 278 28.25 20.01 17.71
CA GLY A 278 28.31 19.46 19.05
C GLY A 278 29.73 19.31 19.58
N GLY A 279 29.97 18.28 20.37
CA GLY A 279 31.28 18.00 20.95
C GLY A 279 32.38 17.78 19.91
N ILE A 280 33.62 17.69 20.38
CA ILE A 280 34.84 17.64 19.56
C ILE A 280 34.76 16.58 18.46
N SER A 281 34.18 15.40 18.74
CA SER A 281 34.01 14.32 17.75
C SER A 281 33.14 14.72 16.55
N LYS A 282 32.11 15.56 16.74
CA LYS A 282 31.30 16.09 15.63
C LYS A 282 32.02 17.22 14.90
N GLN A 283 32.73 18.07 15.65
CA GLN A 283 33.49 19.20 15.10
C GLN A 283 34.61 18.76 14.17
N ILE A 284 35.25 17.63 14.42
CA ILE A 284 36.25 17.08 13.48
C ILE A 284 35.61 16.80 12.12
N LEU A 285 34.44 16.18 12.12
CA LEU A 285 33.80 15.70 10.89
C LEU A 285 33.15 16.81 10.07
N ASN A 286 32.64 17.84 10.73
CA ASN A 286 32.00 18.97 10.07
C ASN A 286 32.86 20.24 10.07
N LEU A 287 34.15 20.12 10.40
CA LEU A 287 35.14 21.19 10.48
C LEU A 287 34.67 22.38 11.35
N ASN A 288 34.18 22.06 12.54
CA ASN A 288 33.60 23.00 13.50
C ASN A 288 32.46 23.83 12.89
N GLY A 289 31.55 23.15 12.20
CA GLY A 289 30.37 23.74 11.57
C GLY A 289 30.63 24.48 10.24
N LYS A 290 31.84 24.38 9.66
CA LYS A 290 32.10 24.89 8.31
C LYS A 290 31.39 24.07 7.24
N LEU A 291 31.28 22.75 7.45
CA LEU A 291 30.47 21.85 6.62
C LEU A 291 29.10 21.74 7.28
N LYS A 292 28.06 22.25 6.63
CA LYS A 292 26.70 22.34 7.18
C LYS A 292 25.85 21.15 6.77
N THR A 293 26.01 20.67 5.54
CA THR A 293 25.18 19.60 4.97
C THR A 293 25.93 18.28 4.88
N VAL A 294 25.18 17.18 4.82
CA VAL A 294 25.72 15.84 4.54
C VAL A 294 26.49 15.83 3.21
N ARG A 295 26.00 16.53 2.17
CA ARG A 295 26.67 16.66 0.87
C ARG A 295 28.07 17.25 1.00
N GLU A 296 28.21 18.37 1.71
CA GLU A 296 29.50 19.03 1.94
C GLU A 296 30.47 18.11 2.71
N ILE A 297 29.96 17.32 3.66
CA ILE A 297 30.75 16.34 4.41
C ILE A 297 31.22 15.22 3.49
N VAL A 298 30.33 14.62 2.69
CA VAL A 298 30.68 13.55 1.74
C VAL A 298 31.75 14.04 0.75
N GLU A 299 31.56 15.21 0.14
CA GLU A 299 32.52 15.75 -0.83
C GLU A 299 33.88 16.08 -0.21
N TYR A 300 33.90 16.63 1.00
CA TYR A 300 35.15 16.92 1.71
C TYR A 300 35.92 15.63 2.03
N TRP A 301 35.25 14.64 2.61
CA TRP A 301 35.90 13.42 3.10
C TRP A 301 36.31 12.43 2.01
N LYS A 302 35.87 12.62 0.75
CA LYS A 302 36.39 11.85 -0.41
C LYS A 302 37.89 12.01 -0.62
N THR A 303 38.45 13.17 -0.25
CA THR A 303 39.87 13.48 -0.52
C THR A 303 40.64 13.97 0.71
N ALA A 304 39.96 14.22 1.83
CA ALA A 304 40.60 14.67 3.06
C ALA A 304 41.52 13.60 3.67
N ALA A 305 42.63 14.04 4.25
CA ALA A 305 43.52 13.18 5.03
C ALA A 305 42.89 12.77 6.36
N ALA A 306 43.34 11.65 6.92
CA ALA A 306 42.93 11.21 8.25
C ALA A 306 43.29 12.27 9.31
N PRO A 307 42.36 12.66 10.19
CA PRO A 307 42.62 13.60 11.26
C PRO A 307 43.42 12.94 12.39
N GLU A 308 43.99 13.74 13.29
CA GLU A 308 44.57 13.22 14.52
C GLU A 308 43.48 12.77 15.50
N LEU A 309 43.49 11.48 15.83
CA LEU A 309 42.45 10.83 16.63
C LEU A 309 42.95 10.47 18.03
N LYS A 310 42.11 10.75 19.02
CA LYS A 310 42.26 10.36 20.42
C LYS A 310 40.89 9.91 20.99
N PRO A 311 40.85 9.21 22.13
CA PRO A 311 39.61 8.63 22.65
C PRO A 311 38.42 9.60 22.83
N ASP A 312 38.67 10.89 23.02
CA ASP A 312 37.63 11.90 23.19
C ASP A 312 37.04 12.43 21.88
N ASN A 313 37.61 12.07 20.71
CA ASN A 313 37.25 12.68 19.43
C ASN A 313 37.00 11.69 18.27
N TRP A 314 37.37 10.42 18.40
CA TRP A 314 37.33 9.44 17.30
C TRP A 314 35.96 8.83 16.99
N GLN A 315 34.98 9.08 17.85
CA GLN A 315 33.72 8.35 17.94
C GLN A 315 33.03 8.19 16.57
N TYR A 316 32.72 9.31 15.92
CA TYR A 316 31.95 9.30 14.68
C TYR A 316 32.83 9.14 13.44
N TYR A 317 34.13 9.46 13.56
CA TYR A 317 35.10 9.20 12.49
C TYR A 317 35.29 7.69 12.31
N ASN A 318 35.42 6.94 13.40
CA ASN A 318 35.47 5.48 13.36
C ASN A 318 34.20 4.89 12.75
N CYS A 319 33.01 5.41 13.08
CA CYS A 319 31.76 5.00 12.41
C CYS A 319 31.80 5.23 10.89
N MET A 320 32.32 6.38 10.45
CA MET A 320 32.44 6.71 9.03
C MET A 320 33.39 5.77 8.29
N ILE A 321 34.56 5.50 8.87
CA ILE A 321 35.54 4.61 8.26
C ILE A 321 35.07 3.16 8.27
N ALA A 322 34.57 2.67 9.41
CA ALA A 322 34.10 1.30 9.53
C ALA A 322 32.83 1.04 8.70
N GLY A 323 31.87 1.96 8.68
CA GLY A 323 30.54 1.71 8.11
C GLY A 323 29.68 0.82 9.02
N PHE A 324 28.73 0.09 8.43
CA PHE A 324 27.81 -0.76 9.19
C PHE A 324 28.46 -2.10 9.57
N ARG A 325 28.25 -2.51 10.83
CA ARG A 325 28.83 -3.71 11.43
C ARG A 325 27.77 -4.47 12.22
N LYS A 326 27.86 -5.79 12.23
CA LYS A 326 27.01 -6.66 13.04
C LYS A 326 27.40 -6.55 14.51
N ASN A 327 26.42 -6.68 15.41
CA ASN A 327 26.63 -6.82 16.86
C ASN A 327 27.46 -5.68 17.50
N VAL A 328 27.33 -4.44 16.99
CA VAL A 328 27.94 -3.27 17.63
C VAL A 328 27.32 -3.09 19.02
N ALA A 329 28.17 -3.09 20.04
CA ALA A 329 27.75 -2.95 21.44
C ALA A 329 27.17 -1.56 21.70
N ASN A 330 26.28 -1.47 22.68
CA ASN A 330 25.78 -0.19 23.14
C ASN A 330 26.91 0.60 23.81
N HIS A 331 27.14 1.82 23.35
CA HIS A 331 28.17 2.70 23.89
C HIS A 331 27.94 3.08 25.36
N HIS A 332 26.70 3.01 25.87
CA HIS A 332 26.41 3.18 27.29
C HIS A 332 26.99 2.05 28.16
N ASP A 333 27.20 0.86 27.56
CA ASP A 333 27.75 -0.31 28.24
C ASP A 333 29.26 -0.44 28.02
N LEU A 334 29.72 -0.23 26.78
CA LEU A 334 31.12 -0.43 26.40
C LEU A 334 32.00 0.81 26.68
N GLY A 335 31.45 2.02 26.55
CA GLY A 335 32.19 3.29 26.63
C GLY A 335 32.79 3.72 25.29
N TRP A 336 32.73 5.03 24.98
CA TRP A 336 33.25 5.60 23.72
C TRP A 336 34.76 5.45 23.54
N ASP A 337 35.50 5.35 24.64
CA ASP A 337 36.96 5.12 24.68
C ASP A 337 37.37 3.69 24.28
N LYS A 338 36.42 2.77 24.19
CA LYS A 338 36.69 1.39 23.74
C LYS A 338 36.16 1.09 22.34
N MET A 339 35.36 2.00 21.77
CA MET A 339 34.86 1.89 20.39
C MET A 339 35.91 2.40 19.38
N THR A 340 37.08 1.76 19.41
CA THR A 340 38.22 2.06 18.55
C THR A 340 37.96 1.60 17.10
N LEU A 341 38.81 2.03 16.16
CA LEU A 341 38.74 1.49 14.80
C LEU A 341 38.94 -0.03 14.78
N GLU A 342 39.92 -0.53 15.56
CA GLU A 342 40.19 -1.97 15.73
C GLU A 342 38.96 -2.72 16.27
N TYR A 343 38.23 -2.13 17.22
CA TYR A 343 36.97 -2.71 17.70
C TYR A 343 35.96 -2.89 16.57
N TYR A 344 35.72 -1.84 15.76
CA TYR A 344 34.78 -1.95 14.64
C TYR A 344 35.27 -2.90 13.53
N GLU A 345 36.58 -2.95 13.28
CA GLU A 345 37.19 -3.86 12.31
C GLU A 345 37.19 -5.32 12.77
N SER A 346 37.14 -5.56 14.09
CA SER A 346 36.96 -6.91 14.65
C SER A 346 35.55 -7.48 14.43
N LEU A 347 34.57 -6.64 14.11
CA LEU A 347 33.19 -7.03 13.86
C LEU A 347 32.96 -7.33 12.38
N GLU A 348 32.02 -8.24 12.12
CA GLU A 348 31.63 -8.60 10.75
C GLU A 348 30.89 -7.42 10.07
N PRO A 349 31.21 -7.08 8.80
CA PRO A 349 30.44 -6.11 8.02
C PRO A 349 29.02 -6.62 7.74
N MET A 350 28.07 -5.69 7.66
CA MET A 350 26.71 -6.01 7.19
C MET A 350 26.67 -5.96 5.65
N SER A 351 25.95 -6.89 5.03
CA SER A 351 25.61 -6.83 3.60
C SER A 351 24.58 -5.72 3.32
N ASP A 352 24.39 -5.35 2.05
CA ASP A 352 23.40 -4.35 1.66
C ASP A 352 21.98 -4.75 2.09
N ASP A 353 21.60 -6.03 1.90
CA ASP A 353 20.31 -6.57 2.34
C ASP A 353 20.14 -6.50 3.86
N GLU A 354 21.22 -6.77 4.62
CA GLU A 354 21.19 -6.69 6.08
C GLU A 354 21.06 -5.25 6.57
N ILE A 355 21.72 -4.29 5.91
CA ILE A 355 21.60 -2.86 6.21
C ILE A 355 20.18 -2.38 5.90
N GLU A 356 19.61 -2.75 4.74
CA GLU A 356 18.25 -2.39 4.37
C GLU A 356 17.23 -2.88 5.40
N ALA A 357 17.29 -4.17 5.76
CA ALA A 357 16.43 -4.75 6.78
C ALA A 357 16.60 -4.07 8.15
N TYR A 358 17.84 -3.74 8.54
CA TYR A 358 18.13 -3.04 9.79
C TYR A 358 17.56 -1.62 9.82
N LEU A 359 17.75 -0.83 8.76
CA LEU A 359 17.28 0.55 8.70
C LEU A 359 15.76 0.66 8.60
N GLN A 360 15.10 -0.31 7.97
CA GLN A 360 13.65 -0.40 7.90
C GLN A 360 13.03 -0.76 9.25
N THR A 361 13.60 -1.73 9.96
CA THR A 361 13.08 -2.20 11.26
C THR A 361 13.47 -1.29 12.42
N THR A 362 14.52 -0.49 12.24
CA THR A 362 15.03 0.43 13.26
C THR A 362 15.10 1.86 12.71
N PRO A 363 13.97 2.60 12.64
CA PRO A 363 13.97 3.98 12.17
C PRO A 363 14.96 4.89 12.90
N VAL A 364 15.43 5.94 12.22
CA VAL A 364 16.29 6.98 12.82
C VAL A 364 15.45 8.13 13.34
N ASP A 365 15.88 8.71 14.46
CA ASP A 365 15.27 9.90 15.04
C ASP A 365 15.89 11.18 14.46
N PHE A 366 15.81 11.31 13.14
CA PHE A 366 16.13 12.56 12.46
C PHE A 366 14.95 13.53 12.57
N ASP A 367 15.24 14.83 12.51
CA ASP A 367 14.24 15.88 12.40
C ASP A 367 14.22 16.42 10.96
N ASN A 368 13.24 17.28 10.66
CA ASN A 368 13.03 17.89 9.34
C ASN A 368 14.32 18.54 8.79
N GLY A 369 14.90 17.92 7.77
CA GLY A 369 16.16 18.36 7.17
C GLY A 369 17.34 18.45 8.13
N PHE A 370 17.30 17.79 9.29
CA PHE A 370 18.31 17.98 10.34
C PHE A 370 18.67 16.70 11.10
N ILE A 371 19.97 16.40 11.15
CA ILE A 371 20.52 15.27 11.88
C ILE A 371 21.04 15.76 13.23
N LYS A 372 20.36 15.40 14.31
CA LYS A 372 20.80 15.66 15.70
C LYS A 372 21.11 14.38 16.46
N HIS A 373 20.22 13.39 16.34
CA HIS A 373 20.33 12.06 16.93
C HIS A 373 20.68 11.02 15.86
N SER A 374 20.95 9.78 16.27
CA SER A 374 21.39 8.69 15.37
C SER A 374 22.65 9.03 14.53
N TYR A 375 23.50 9.91 15.05
CA TYR A 375 24.70 10.43 14.38
C TYR A 375 25.66 9.32 13.92
N HIS A 376 25.83 8.27 14.70
CA HIS A 376 26.68 7.13 14.36
C HIS A 376 26.20 6.41 13.08
N ARG A 377 24.88 6.22 12.92
CA ARG A 377 24.29 5.64 11.70
C ARG A 377 24.42 6.58 10.51
N ALA A 378 24.16 7.88 10.72
CA ALA A 378 24.37 8.88 9.68
C ALA A 378 25.80 8.87 9.14
N TYR A 379 26.80 8.84 10.04
CA TYR A 379 28.20 8.81 9.62
C TYR A 379 28.64 7.47 9.02
N ALA A 380 28.11 6.34 9.48
CA ALA A 380 28.32 5.07 8.80
C ALA A 380 27.83 5.11 7.33
N MET A 381 26.66 5.73 7.09
CA MET A 381 26.13 5.93 5.74
C MET A 381 26.95 6.95 4.93
N ILE A 382 27.38 8.06 5.54
CA ILE A 382 28.30 9.02 4.90
C ILE A 382 29.58 8.32 4.46
N GLY A 383 30.13 7.45 5.30
CA GLY A 383 31.28 6.62 4.98
C GLY A 383 31.08 5.76 3.73
N ARG A 384 29.91 5.13 3.60
CA ARG A 384 29.53 4.38 2.38
C ARG A 384 29.60 5.28 1.15
N LEU A 385 28.97 6.46 1.22
CA LEU A 385 28.94 7.42 0.11
C LEU A 385 30.34 7.96 -0.24
N VAL A 386 31.20 8.19 0.76
CA VAL A 386 32.60 8.59 0.57
C VAL A 386 33.38 7.52 -0.21
N ARG A 387 33.11 6.23 0.04
CA ARG A 387 33.71 5.09 -0.69
C ARG A 387 33.07 4.81 -2.05
N GLY A 388 32.04 5.57 -2.45
CA GLY A 388 31.31 5.34 -3.69
C GLY A 388 30.33 4.16 -3.63
N GLU A 389 30.02 3.66 -2.43
CA GLU A 389 29.01 2.62 -2.24
C GLU A 389 27.59 3.19 -2.37
N LYS A 390 26.62 2.31 -2.66
CA LYS A 390 25.22 2.69 -2.82
C LYS A 390 24.61 3.17 -1.49
N TYR A 391 23.78 4.22 -1.60
CA TYR A 391 22.92 4.68 -0.52
C TYR A 391 21.83 3.65 -0.21
N ILE A 392 21.58 3.40 1.08
CA ILE A 392 20.46 2.56 1.54
C ILE A 392 19.55 3.45 2.38
N PRO A 393 18.24 3.58 2.05
CA PRO A 393 17.38 4.58 2.67
C PRO A 393 17.25 4.45 4.19
N PHE A 394 17.39 5.58 4.89
CA PHE A 394 16.92 5.71 6.25
C PHE A 394 15.39 5.83 6.31
N TYR A 395 14.78 5.24 7.32
CA TYR A 395 13.37 5.44 7.65
C TYR A 395 13.24 6.46 8.79
N ILE A 396 12.41 7.49 8.59
CA ILE A 396 12.14 8.52 9.60
C ILE A 396 10.63 8.66 9.81
N GLU A 397 10.21 9.24 10.93
CA GLU A 397 8.79 9.48 11.19
C GLU A 397 8.21 10.40 10.10
N THR A 398 7.18 9.96 9.37
CA THR A 398 6.80 10.57 8.08
C THR A 398 6.46 12.05 8.21
N LYS A 399 5.77 12.46 9.28
CA LYS A 399 5.46 13.87 9.56
C LYS A 399 6.69 14.75 9.80
N LYS A 400 7.85 14.16 10.12
CA LYS A 400 9.12 14.89 10.26
C LYS A 400 9.82 15.11 8.92
N ILE A 401 9.39 14.45 7.84
CA ILE A 401 10.02 14.64 6.52
C ILE A 401 9.67 16.02 5.97
N TYR A 402 8.38 16.37 5.92
CA TYR A 402 7.90 17.62 5.31
C TYR A 402 6.93 18.44 6.17
N ASP A 403 6.22 17.84 7.14
CA ASP A 403 5.06 18.51 7.75
C ASP A 403 5.43 19.37 8.95
N THR A 404 6.42 18.92 9.74
CA THR A 404 6.74 19.52 11.03
C THR A 404 8.10 20.23 11.02
N PRO A 405 8.23 21.42 11.61
CA PRO A 405 9.52 22.04 11.86
C PRO A 405 10.36 21.22 12.85
N THR A 406 11.67 21.46 12.89
CA THR A 406 12.51 20.76 13.89
C THR A 406 12.14 21.18 15.30
N LYS A 407 12.21 20.22 16.24
CA LYS A 407 11.95 20.49 17.66
C LYS A 407 13.03 21.33 18.32
N LEU A 408 14.23 21.39 17.74
CA LEU A 408 15.39 22.08 18.32
C LEU A 408 15.21 23.60 18.30
N ASP A 409 14.86 24.15 17.14
CA ASP A 409 14.85 25.59 16.88
C ASP A 409 13.54 26.09 16.25
N GLY A 410 12.58 25.21 15.99
CA GLY A 410 11.33 25.56 15.32
C GLY A 410 11.48 25.90 13.84
N VAL A 411 12.67 25.71 13.25
CA VAL A 411 12.93 25.99 11.83
C VAL A 411 12.41 24.83 10.98
N HIS A 412 11.69 25.19 9.92
CA HIS A 412 11.15 24.25 8.93
C HIS A 412 12.06 24.25 7.70
N ARG A 413 13.12 23.44 7.76
CA ARG A 413 14.23 23.41 6.78
C ARG A 413 13.79 22.85 5.44
N VAL A 414 12.94 21.82 5.43
CA VAL A 414 12.41 21.21 4.21
C VAL A 414 10.89 21.39 4.19
N LYS A 415 10.42 22.18 3.22
CA LYS A 415 9.00 22.48 3.04
C LYS A 415 8.27 21.36 2.28
N PRO A 416 6.94 21.22 2.45
CA PRO A 416 6.13 20.33 1.62
C PRO A 416 6.38 20.58 0.13
N ILE A 417 6.58 19.52 -0.64
CA ILE A 417 6.99 19.64 -2.05
C ILE A 417 5.91 20.32 -2.92
N THR A 418 4.65 20.26 -2.51
CA THR A 418 3.50 20.99 -3.06
C THR A 418 3.67 22.50 -2.96
N SER A 419 4.47 23.03 -2.03
CA SER A 419 4.74 24.47 -1.93
C SER A 419 5.48 25.02 -3.15
N LYS A 420 6.02 24.16 -4.00
CA LYS A 420 6.68 24.52 -5.27
C LYS A 420 5.68 24.75 -6.42
N ILE A 421 4.41 24.36 -6.25
CA ILE A 421 3.41 24.47 -7.31
C ILE A 421 2.88 25.92 -7.37
N LYS A 422 3.09 26.56 -8.52
CA LYS A 422 2.52 27.88 -8.80
C LYS A 422 1.01 27.78 -8.88
N LEU A 423 0.35 28.81 -8.34
CA LEU A 423 -1.12 28.96 -8.29
C LEU A 423 -1.86 28.02 -7.32
N LEU A 424 -1.16 27.08 -6.65
CA LEU A 424 -1.82 26.15 -5.73
C LEU A 424 -2.47 26.87 -4.54
N LYS A 425 -1.79 27.87 -3.97
CA LYS A 425 -2.35 28.69 -2.89
C LYS A 425 -3.62 29.43 -3.34
N GLN A 426 -3.63 30.01 -4.54
CA GLN A 426 -4.81 30.68 -5.07
C GLN A 426 -5.98 29.71 -5.29
N LEU A 427 -5.68 28.46 -5.66
CA LEU A 427 -6.69 27.39 -5.76
C LEU A 427 -7.22 26.99 -4.38
N ASP A 428 -6.36 26.88 -3.37
CA ASP A 428 -6.76 26.60 -1.98
C ASP A 428 -7.62 27.72 -1.39
N ASP A 429 -7.31 28.98 -1.70
CA ASP A 429 -8.05 30.15 -1.25
C ASP A 429 -9.52 30.16 -1.74
N LEU A 430 -9.88 29.34 -2.75
CA LEU A 430 -11.27 29.12 -3.17
C LEU A 430 -12.09 28.23 -2.21
N GLY A 431 -11.45 27.54 -1.28
CA GLY A 431 -12.13 26.63 -0.34
C GLY A 431 -12.74 25.38 -1.02
N ILE A 432 -12.22 24.98 -2.17
CA ILE A 432 -12.63 23.75 -2.87
C ILE A 432 -12.07 22.54 -2.11
N ASP A 433 -12.91 21.54 -1.86
CA ASP A 433 -12.46 20.27 -1.30
C ASP A 433 -11.43 19.61 -2.24
N LYS A 434 -10.24 19.30 -1.72
CA LYS A 434 -9.13 18.67 -2.46
C LYS A 434 -9.51 17.33 -3.09
N LYS A 435 -10.57 16.68 -2.61
CA LYS A 435 -11.10 15.44 -3.21
C LYS A 435 -11.80 15.64 -4.54
N GLU A 436 -12.25 16.86 -4.83
CA GLU A 436 -13.08 17.24 -5.98
C GLU A 436 -12.24 17.69 -7.20
N TYR A 437 -10.92 17.73 -7.07
CA TYR A 437 -10.02 18.03 -8.18
C TYR A 437 -8.73 17.20 -8.12
N CYS A 438 -8.03 17.14 -9.24
CA CYS A 438 -6.78 16.43 -9.40
C CYS A 438 -5.82 17.29 -10.22
N LEU A 439 -4.61 17.49 -9.69
CA LEU A 439 -3.51 18.21 -10.34
C LEU A 439 -2.90 17.33 -11.44
N THR A 440 -2.63 17.90 -12.62
CA THR A 440 -2.12 17.12 -13.76
C THR A 440 -1.05 17.87 -14.56
N GLN A 441 -0.57 17.24 -15.63
CA GLN A 441 0.51 17.70 -16.51
C GLN A 441 1.78 18.14 -15.76
N SER A 442 2.19 19.41 -15.89
CA SER A 442 3.50 19.90 -15.46
C SER A 442 3.66 20.01 -13.94
N SER A 443 2.57 19.94 -13.16
CA SER A 443 2.60 19.94 -11.69
C SER A 443 3.47 18.82 -11.10
N ILE A 444 3.52 17.63 -11.73
CA ILE A 444 4.40 16.53 -11.31
C ILE A 444 5.88 16.91 -11.44
N LEU A 445 6.25 17.68 -12.47
CA LEU A 445 7.63 18.12 -12.68
C LEU A 445 8.08 19.10 -11.60
N SER A 446 7.16 19.93 -11.09
CA SER A 446 7.45 20.91 -10.04
C SER A 446 7.76 20.22 -8.72
N ILE A 447 6.95 19.23 -8.35
CA ILE A 447 7.19 18.51 -7.09
C ILE A 447 8.42 17.61 -7.17
N MET A 448 8.76 17.11 -8.37
CA MET A 448 10.01 16.39 -8.66
C MET A 448 11.26 17.29 -8.70
N ASP A 449 11.10 18.61 -8.53
CA ASP A 449 12.19 19.60 -8.61
C ASP A 449 12.88 19.66 -9.98
N ILE A 450 12.14 19.35 -11.06
CA ILE A 450 12.63 19.39 -12.44
C ILE A 450 12.46 20.79 -13.02
N ARG A 451 11.25 21.34 -12.92
CA ARG A 451 10.93 22.71 -13.30
C ARG A 451 9.59 23.16 -12.72
N ASP A 452 9.41 24.46 -12.64
CA ASP A 452 8.10 25.06 -12.34
C ASP A 452 7.06 24.67 -13.38
N ASN A 453 5.80 24.53 -12.94
CA ASN A 453 4.65 24.39 -13.81
C ASN A 453 4.43 25.70 -14.58
N ASP A 454 3.97 25.57 -15.83
CA ASP A 454 3.71 26.73 -16.69
C ASP A 454 2.38 27.38 -16.28
N ASP A 455 1.32 26.57 -16.34
CA ASP A 455 -0.04 26.76 -15.84
C ASP A 455 -0.34 25.73 -14.73
N LEU A 456 -1.47 25.88 -14.04
CA LEU A 456 -1.98 24.88 -13.11
C LEU A 456 -3.15 24.14 -13.73
N ASP A 457 -2.79 23.09 -14.48
CA ASP A 457 -3.71 22.16 -15.11
C ASP A 457 -4.43 21.26 -14.08
N ILE A 458 -5.77 21.24 -14.11
CA ILE A 458 -6.61 20.41 -13.23
C ILE A 458 -7.72 19.65 -13.97
N ILE A 459 -8.07 18.48 -13.42
CA ILE A 459 -9.29 17.74 -13.73
C ILE A 459 -10.22 17.87 -12.52
N ILE A 460 -11.50 18.14 -12.74
CA ILE A 460 -12.48 18.34 -11.66
C ILE A 460 -13.63 17.35 -11.76
N SER A 461 -14.20 17.00 -10.60
CA SER A 461 -15.35 16.09 -10.51
C SER A 461 -16.58 16.65 -11.22
N SER A 462 -17.49 15.77 -11.63
CA SER A 462 -18.80 16.18 -12.15
C SER A 462 -19.56 17.06 -11.16
N LYS A 463 -19.48 16.73 -9.87
CA LYS A 463 -20.07 17.51 -8.77
C LYS A 463 -19.52 18.93 -8.67
N LEU A 464 -18.21 19.12 -8.87
CA LEU A 464 -17.60 20.46 -8.86
C LEU A 464 -17.94 21.24 -10.12
N ARG A 465 -18.03 20.58 -11.28
CA ARG A 465 -18.47 21.20 -12.54
C ARG A 465 -19.85 21.84 -12.40
N LEU A 466 -20.80 21.16 -11.75
CA LEU A 466 -22.16 21.67 -11.51
C LEU A 466 -22.20 22.97 -10.70
N LYS A 467 -21.14 23.29 -9.94
CA LYS A 467 -21.05 24.54 -9.18
C LYS A 467 -20.66 25.76 -10.02
N ASN A 468 -20.21 25.56 -11.27
CA ASN A 468 -19.82 26.63 -12.20
C ASN A 468 -18.88 27.68 -11.59
N ILE A 469 -17.86 27.22 -10.86
CA ILE A 469 -16.87 28.09 -10.21
C ILE A 469 -15.99 28.77 -11.27
N THR A 470 -15.68 30.05 -11.06
CA THR A 470 -14.66 30.77 -11.82
C THR A 470 -13.28 30.53 -11.20
N PHE A 471 -12.36 29.98 -12.00
CA PHE A 471 -11.00 29.68 -11.55
C PHE A 471 -10.05 30.88 -11.75
N PRO A 472 -8.98 31.01 -10.94
CA PRO A 472 -8.00 32.07 -11.09
C PRO A 472 -7.29 32.02 -12.46
N ALA A 473 -6.80 33.16 -12.93
CA ALA A 473 -6.01 33.20 -14.17
C ALA A 473 -4.78 32.27 -14.09
N GLY A 474 -4.60 31.44 -15.11
CA GLY A 474 -3.53 30.43 -15.18
C GLY A 474 -3.86 29.10 -14.52
N VAL A 475 -5.04 28.95 -13.87
CA VAL A 475 -5.58 27.64 -13.49
C VAL A 475 -6.48 27.14 -14.62
N GLU A 476 -6.03 26.11 -15.31
CA GLU A 476 -6.70 25.58 -16.50
C GLU A 476 -7.47 24.30 -16.14
N VAL A 477 -8.78 24.33 -16.35
CA VAL A 477 -9.66 23.18 -16.13
C VAL A 477 -9.86 22.44 -17.44
N PHE A 478 -9.44 21.18 -17.51
CA PHE A 478 -9.68 20.39 -18.72
C PHE A 478 -11.18 20.23 -19.02
N PRO A 479 -11.56 20.16 -20.30
CA PRO A 479 -12.92 19.81 -20.69
C PRO A 479 -13.37 18.49 -20.06
N GLU A 480 -14.67 18.36 -19.84
CA GLU A 480 -15.25 17.13 -19.30
C GLU A 480 -14.89 15.90 -20.15
N ASN A 481 -14.43 14.83 -19.49
CA ASN A 481 -14.14 13.54 -20.11
C ASN A 481 -13.17 13.64 -21.30
N TYR A 482 -12.16 14.51 -21.19
CA TYR A 482 -11.26 14.83 -22.29
C TYR A 482 -10.51 13.60 -22.81
N ASN A 483 -10.53 13.40 -24.14
CA ASN A 483 -9.99 12.18 -24.79
C ASN A 483 -8.50 11.91 -24.49
N LYS A 484 -7.75 12.95 -24.14
CA LYS A 484 -6.34 12.89 -23.71
C LYS A 484 -6.11 11.96 -22.51
N PHE A 485 -7.12 11.80 -21.66
CA PHE A 485 -7.04 10.99 -20.44
C PHE A 485 -7.74 9.62 -20.55
N LYS A 486 -8.31 9.28 -21.71
CA LYS A 486 -8.87 7.94 -21.96
C LYS A 486 -7.75 6.95 -22.28
N MET A 487 -6.95 6.65 -21.27
CA MET A 487 -5.79 5.75 -21.29
C MET A 487 -5.80 4.90 -20.02
N PHE A 488 -5.10 3.75 -20.05
CA PHE A 488 -4.95 2.85 -18.88
C PHE A 488 -6.24 2.33 -18.23
N GLY A 489 -7.37 2.44 -18.94
CA GLY A 489 -8.67 1.98 -18.47
C GLY A 489 -9.55 3.07 -17.86
N ALA A 490 -9.03 4.30 -17.73
CA ALA A 490 -9.78 5.41 -17.14
C ALA A 490 -11.03 5.76 -17.96
N ASN A 491 -12.16 5.90 -17.27
CA ASN A 491 -13.48 6.13 -17.84
C ASN A 491 -14.14 7.38 -17.24
N GLY A 492 -13.60 8.54 -17.60
CA GLY A 492 -14.15 9.85 -17.23
C GLY A 492 -13.53 10.46 -16.00
N ASP A 493 -13.92 11.71 -15.71
CA ASP A 493 -13.23 12.55 -14.73
C ASP A 493 -13.39 12.01 -13.30
N ASP A 494 -14.59 11.58 -12.90
CA ASP A 494 -14.83 11.04 -11.55
C ASP A 494 -14.07 9.72 -11.31
N ASP A 495 -13.96 8.87 -12.33
CA ASP A 495 -13.17 7.64 -12.29
C ASP A 495 -11.68 7.96 -12.14
N ILE A 496 -11.18 8.97 -12.85
CA ILE A 496 -9.80 9.46 -12.70
C ILE A 496 -9.54 9.90 -11.26
N LEU A 497 -10.42 10.76 -10.72
CA LEU A 497 -10.29 11.27 -9.35
C LEU A 497 -10.37 10.17 -8.29
N LYS A 498 -11.06 9.06 -8.58
CA LYS A 498 -11.19 7.92 -7.66
C LYS A 498 -10.02 6.95 -7.76
N ASN A 499 -9.63 6.56 -8.98
CA ASN A 499 -8.84 5.35 -9.22
C ASN A 499 -7.46 5.60 -9.84
N TYR A 500 -7.20 6.80 -10.36
CA TYR A 500 -5.99 7.10 -11.15
C TYR A 500 -5.20 8.27 -10.60
N CYS A 501 -5.31 8.51 -9.28
CA CYS A 501 -4.54 9.54 -8.59
C CYS A 501 -3.54 8.92 -7.61
N ILE A 502 -2.42 9.60 -7.42
CA ILE A 502 -1.58 9.48 -6.23
C ILE A 502 -1.92 10.65 -5.30
N GLU A 503 -1.75 10.47 -3.99
CA GLU A 503 -1.98 11.53 -3.01
C GLU A 503 -0.65 12.00 -2.42
N ILE A 504 -0.41 13.31 -2.46
CA ILE A 504 0.79 13.96 -1.93
C ILE A 504 0.33 15.22 -1.19
N ASP A 505 0.67 15.33 0.10
CA ASP A 505 0.27 16.47 0.96
C ASP A 505 -1.25 16.74 0.96
N GLY A 506 -2.03 15.66 0.85
CA GLY A 506 -3.49 15.69 0.78
C GLY A 506 -4.07 16.19 -0.55
N TYR A 507 -3.24 16.43 -1.57
CA TYR A 507 -3.67 16.75 -2.93
C TYR A 507 -3.61 15.51 -3.82
N LYS A 508 -4.61 15.37 -4.69
CA LYS A 508 -4.60 14.36 -5.75
C LYS A 508 -3.76 14.84 -6.92
N PHE A 509 -2.82 14.00 -7.35
CA PHE A 509 -2.09 14.16 -8.60
C PHE A 509 -2.45 13.01 -9.53
N LEU A 510 -2.69 13.32 -10.80
CA LEU A 510 -2.90 12.30 -11.81
C LEU A 510 -1.64 11.44 -11.88
N GLU A 511 -1.81 10.11 -11.93
CA GLU A 511 -0.67 9.20 -12.02
C GLU A 511 0.32 9.65 -13.13
N PRO A 512 1.64 9.75 -12.84
CA PRO A 512 2.60 10.34 -13.77
C PRO A 512 2.62 9.69 -15.16
N ARG A 513 2.26 8.39 -15.25
CA ARG A 513 2.13 7.66 -16.52
C ARG A 513 1.19 8.33 -17.53
N PHE A 514 0.18 9.07 -17.11
CA PHE A 514 -0.70 9.84 -18.01
C PHE A 514 0.02 11.01 -18.67
N TYR A 515 1.05 11.55 -18.01
CA TYR A 515 1.86 12.64 -18.56
C TYR A 515 3.06 12.09 -19.33
N PHE A 516 3.83 11.18 -18.74
CA PHE A 516 5.09 10.67 -19.31
C PHE A 516 4.92 9.79 -20.54
N SER A 517 3.81 9.06 -20.68
CA SER A 517 3.49 8.34 -21.92
C SER A 517 3.34 9.28 -23.12
N ARG A 518 2.87 10.52 -22.91
CA ARG A 518 2.56 11.48 -23.96
C ARG A 518 3.55 12.64 -24.06
N LYS A 519 4.51 12.77 -23.14
CA LYS A 519 5.50 13.86 -23.19
C LYS A 519 6.42 13.67 -24.41
N ASN A 520 6.81 14.77 -25.05
CA ASN A 520 7.78 14.75 -26.15
C ASN A 520 9.18 14.46 -25.59
N ILE A 521 9.99 13.69 -26.32
CA ILE A 521 11.34 13.32 -25.85
C ILE A 521 12.38 14.37 -26.26
N ASN A 522 12.38 14.74 -27.55
CA ASN A 522 13.46 15.51 -28.17
C ASN A 522 12.94 16.56 -29.19
N GLN A 523 11.67 16.96 -29.10
CA GLN A 523 11.11 17.96 -30.02
C GLN A 523 11.59 19.39 -29.74
N SER A 524 12.05 19.65 -28.52
CA SER A 524 12.56 20.95 -28.09
C SER A 524 13.73 20.77 -27.11
N SER A 525 14.54 21.82 -26.95
CA SER A 525 15.59 21.85 -25.91
C SER A 525 15.01 21.68 -24.50
N ARG A 526 13.80 22.19 -24.27
CA ARG A 526 13.04 21.99 -23.03
C ARG A 526 12.71 20.52 -22.80
N ASP A 527 12.25 19.80 -23.82
CA ASP A 527 11.95 18.38 -23.68
C ASP A 527 13.19 17.56 -23.33
N ILE A 528 14.32 17.84 -23.99
CA ILE A 528 15.61 17.20 -23.71
C ILE A 528 16.03 17.48 -22.26
N ALA A 529 15.95 18.74 -21.81
CA ALA A 529 16.29 19.12 -20.45
C ALA A 529 15.40 18.42 -19.41
N ASP A 530 14.08 18.40 -19.64
CA ASP A 530 13.13 17.72 -18.76
C ASP A 530 13.46 16.23 -18.65
N TRP A 531 13.69 15.51 -19.76
CA TRP A 531 13.99 14.08 -19.71
C TRP A 531 15.34 13.76 -19.08
N ASN A 532 16.35 14.59 -19.28
CA ASN A 532 17.63 14.45 -18.58
C ASN A 532 17.44 14.58 -17.06
N ALA A 533 16.61 15.52 -16.62
CA ALA A 533 16.30 15.71 -15.20
C ALA A 533 15.42 14.58 -14.64
N ILE A 534 14.43 14.10 -15.41
CA ILE A 534 13.63 12.91 -15.06
C ILE A 534 14.56 11.70 -14.90
N GLN A 535 15.44 11.44 -15.86
CA GLN A 535 16.38 10.32 -15.77
C GLN A 535 17.24 10.43 -14.51
N LYS A 536 17.81 11.61 -14.23
CA LYS A 536 18.58 11.88 -13.02
C LYS A 536 17.78 11.62 -11.74
N PHE A 537 16.49 11.94 -11.72
CA PHE A 537 15.60 11.65 -10.59
C PHE A 537 15.50 10.14 -10.31
N PHE A 538 15.45 9.30 -11.34
CA PHE A 538 15.45 7.84 -11.17
C PHE A 538 16.84 7.28 -10.84
N GLU A 539 17.92 7.82 -11.44
CA GLU A 539 19.31 7.43 -11.14
C GLU A 539 19.70 7.71 -9.69
N LEU A 540 19.17 8.79 -9.10
CA LEU A 540 19.34 9.11 -7.68
C LEU A 540 18.39 8.31 -6.76
N GLU A 541 17.61 7.40 -7.32
CA GLU A 541 16.58 6.62 -6.63
C GLU A 541 15.57 7.49 -5.85
N SER A 542 15.35 8.74 -6.29
CA SER A 542 14.45 9.67 -5.60
C SER A 542 13.01 9.17 -5.55
N HIS A 543 12.61 8.37 -6.55
CA HIS A 543 11.32 7.69 -6.60
C HIS A 543 11.13 6.65 -5.48
N LYS A 544 12.19 6.16 -4.83
CA LYS A 544 12.11 5.21 -3.69
C LYS A 544 11.91 5.93 -2.36
N GLY A 545 12.08 7.26 -2.30
CA GLY A 545 11.87 8.06 -1.09
C GLY A 545 10.46 8.66 -1.02
N TYR A 546 10.01 8.99 0.19
CA TYR A 546 8.73 9.66 0.41
C TYR A 546 8.73 11.10 -0.15
N PRO A 547 7.64 11.55 -0.80
CA PRO A 547 6.34 10.89 -0.97
C PRO A 547 6.20 10.11 -2.29
N PHE A 548 7.30 9.86 -2.99
CA PHE A 548 7.33 9.28 -4.33
C PHE A 548 7.34 7.75 -4.37
N ASN A 549 7.49 7.11 -3.22
CA ASN A 549 7.58 5.67 -3.02
C ASN A 549 6.26 4.90 -3.19
N PHE A 550 5.41 5.34 -4.13
CA PHE A 550 4.22 4.60 -4.58
C PHE A 550 4.59 3.58 -5.68
N ASP A 551 3.63 2.72 -6.05
CA ASP A 551 3.87 1.64 -7.02
C ASP A 551 4.51 2.11 -8.33
N PHE A 552 5.62 1.46 -8.72
CA PHE A 552 6.46 1.92 -9.82
C PHE A 552 5.72 2.06 -11.15
N TYR A 553 4.76 1.18 -11.44
CA TYR A 553 3.99 1.20 -12.69
C TYR A 553 3.24 2.52 -12.91
N LYS A 554 2.91 3.27 -11.84
CA LYS A 554 2.23 4.57 -11.91
C LYS A 554 3.11 5.65 -12.53
N TRP A 555 4.44 5.49 -12.53
CA TRP A 555 5.35 6.37 -13.25
C TRP A 555 5.23 6.24 -14.76
N GLY A 556 5.02 5.02 -15.27
CA GLY A 556 4.89 4.77 -16.70
C GLY A 556 6.14 5.10 -17.51
N VAL A 557 7.33 4.87 -16.94
CA VAL A 557 8.63 5.03 -17.58
C VAL A 557 9.40 3.70 -17.54
N THR A 558 10.48 3.60 -18.32
CA THR A 558 11.34 2.41 -18.41
C THR A 558 12.66 2.55 -17.64
N TYR A 559 12.76 3.53 -16.74
CA TYR A 559 13.94 3.76 -15.88
C TYR A 559 14.01 2.76 -14.73
N VAL A 560 14.11 1.48 -15.09
CA VAL A 560 14.28 0.35 -14.19
C VAL A 560 15.77 0.08 -13.91
N ASP A 561 16.05 -0.81 -12.97
CA ASP A 561 17.42 -1.16 -12.61
C ASP A 561 18.16 -1.79 -13.82
N LYS A 562 19.44 -1.43 -13.95
CA LYS A 562 20.36 -1.97 -14.97
C LYS A 562 21.24 -3.01 -14.31
N ILE A 563 21.21 -4.24 -14.81
CA ILE A 563 21.97 -5.37 -14.26
C ILE A 563 22.93 -5.96 -15.30
N GLN A 564 24.09 -6.44 -14.87
CA GLN A 564 25.05 -7.09 -15.77
C GLN A 564 24.70 -8.56 -15.94
N LEU A 565 24.88 -9.08 -17.16
CA LEU A 565 24.70 -10.49 -17.48
C LEU A 565 25.63 -11.37 -16.62
N ALA A 566 26.84 -10.90 -16.33
CA ALA A 566 27.81 -11.61 -15.50
C ALA A 566 27.33 -11.82 -14.05
N ASP A 567 26.44 -10.95 -13.55
CA ASP A 567 25.89 -11.04 -12.20
C ASP A 567 24.71 -12.03 -12.14
N LEU A 568 24.16 -12.43 -13.29
CA LEU A 568 23.06 -13.38 -13.38
C LEU A 568 23.55 -14.82 -13.28
N GLN A 569 23.13 -15.51 -12.22
CA GLN A 569 23.38 -16.93 -12.03
C GLN A 569 22.37 -17.77 -12.82
N LEU A 570 22.48 -17.76 -14.16
CA LEU A 570 21.51 -18.39 -15.07
C LEU A 570 21.28 -19.88 -14.82
N ASN A 571 22.28 -20.57 -14.27
CA ASN A 571 22.19 -21.98 -13.86
C ASN A 571 21.19 -22.24 -12.74
N LYS A 572 20.80 -21.21 -11.97
CA LYS A 572 19.76 -21.30 -10.92
C LYS A 572 18.34 -21.15 -11.47
N PHE A 573 18.18 -20.68 -12.71
CA PHE A 573 16.87 -20.42 -13.31
C PHE A 573 16.39 -21.58 -14.16
N LYS A 574 15.07 -21.74 -14.26
CA LYS A 574 14.48 -22.75 -15.14
C LYS A 574 14.53 -22.27 -16.59
N LEU A 575 15.28 -22.95 -17.45
CA LEU A 575 15.25 -22.70 -18.89
C LEU A 575 13.86 -23.06 -19.47
N ILE A 576 13.20 -22.08 -20.08
CA ILE A 576 11.87 -22.21 -20.69
C ILE A 576 11.99 -22.39 -22.20
N LYS A 577 12.92 -21.66 -22.82
CA LYS A 577 13.13 -21.68 -24.27
C LYS A 577 14.59 -21.44 -24.56
N ASP A 578 15.21 -22.37 -25.27
CA ASP A 578 16.55 -22.20 -25.82
C ASP A 578 16.49 -22.10 -27.33
N LYS A 579 16.79 -20.91 -27.83
CA LYS A 579 17.00 -20.64 -29.25
C LYS A 579 18.23 -19.75 -29.40
N TYR A 580 19.22 -19.82 -28.50
CA TYR A 580 20.32 -18.85 -28.44
C TYR A 580 21.17 -18.79 -29.73
N HIS A 581 21.30 -19.93 -30.42
CA HIS A 581 22.06 -20.07 -31.66
C HIS A 581 21.17 -20.15 -32.91
N ARG A 582 19.90 -19.72 -32.84
CA ARG A 582 18.98 -19.82 -33.98
C ARG A 582 19.36 -18.82 -35.08
N VAL A 583 19.66 -19.34 -36.27
CA VAL A 583 19.84 -18.57 -37.51
C VAL A 583 18.80 -19.02 -38.52
N VAL A 584 18.18 -18.08 -39.25
CA VAL A 584 17.20 -18.34 -40.32
C VAL A 584 17.62 -17.48 -41.51
N ASP A 585 17.80 -18.08 -42.69
CA ASP A 585 18.22 -17.39 -43.91
C ASP A 585 19.48 -16.51 -43.75
N GLY A 586 20.43 -16.96 -42.92
CA GLY A 586 21.65 -16.22 -42.59
C GLY A 586 21.48 -15.11 -41.56
N ILE A 587 20.27 -14.91 -41.03
CA ILE A 587 19.94 -13.86 -40.06
C ILE A 587 19.82 -14.46 -38.65
N ASN A 588 20.50 -13.83 -37.69
CA ASN A 588 20.54 -14.30 -36.31
C ASN A 588 19.25 -13.93 -35.56
N HIS A 589 18.50 -14.95 -35.14
CA HIS A 589 17.28 -14.87 -34.32
C HIS A 589 17.49 -15.45 -32.91
N GLY A 590 18.75 -15.46 -32.47
CA GLY A 590 19.26 -16.02 -31.23
C GLY A 590 18.67 -15.40 -29.97
N ARG A 591 17.99 -16.19 -29.13
CA ARG A 591 17.53 -15.78 -27.80
C ARG A 591 17.22 -16.95 -26.88
N SER A 592 17.26 -16.70 -25.58
CA SER A 592 16.85 -17.65 -24.54
C SER A 592 15.91 -17.00 -23.53
N ILE A 593 15.03 -17.82 -22.95
CA ILE A 593 14.08 -17.41 -21.91
C ILE A 593 14.26 -18.32 -20.71
N TYR A 594 14.47 -17.72 -19.55
CA TYR A 594 14.57 -18.37 -18.26
C TYR A 594 13.43 -17.91 -17.34
N PHE A 595 13.11 -18.71 -16.34
CA PHE A 595 12.15 -18.38 -15.29
C PHE A 595 12.81 -18.49 -13.93
N ASP A 596 12.83 -17.38 -13.19
CA ASP A 596 13.24 -17.33 -11.80
C ASP A 596 12.02 -17.59 -10.90
N LYS A 597 12.06 -18.72 -10.19
CA LYS A 597 11.01 -19.12 -9.25
C LYS A 597 10.97 -18.25 -8.00
N THR A 598 12.10 -17.64 -7.62
CA THR A 598 12.25 -16.88 -6.37
C THR A 598 11.53 -15.55 -6.48
N THR A 599 11.78 -14.83 -7.57
CA THR A 599 11.16 -13.53 -7.86
C THR A 599 9.87 -13.65 -8.68
N ASN A 600 9.53 -14.87 -9.14
CA ASN A 600 8.39 -15.14 -10.03
C ASN A 600 8.43 -14.26 -11.30
N SER A 601 9.60 -14.23 -11.95
CA SER A 601 9.89 -13.39 -13.11
C SER A 601 10.48 -14.18 -14.27
N PHE A 602 10.27 -13.70 -15.50
CA PHE A 602 10.91 -14.20 -16.71
C PHE A 602 12.11 -13.36 -17.09
N ILE A 603 13.18 -14.02 -17.53
CA ILE A 603 14.42 -13.39 -17.96
C ILE A 603 14.60 -13.72 -19.43
N LYS A 604 14.72 -12.71 -20.28
CA LYS A 604 14.95 -12.88 -21.72
C LYS A 604 16.30 -12.31 -22.09
N ILE A 605 17.10 -13.13 -22.76
CA ILE A 605 18.47 -12.81 -23.18
C ILE A 605 18.57 -13.02 -24.68
N PHE A 606 19.09 -12.01 -25.37
CA PHE A 606 19.36 -12.01 -26.79
C PHE A 606 20.80 -12.42 -27.06
N ASN A 607 21.03 -13.07 -28.20
CA ASN A 607 22.36 -13.16 -28.76
C ASN A 607 22.84 -11.73 -29.13
N PRO A 608 24.10 -11.34 -28.91
CA PRO A 608 24.60 -10.02 -29.28
C PRO A 608 24.40 -9.65 -30.76
N GLU A 609 24.31 -10.65 -31.66
CA GLU A 609 24.03 -10.46 -33.09
C GLU A 609 22.54 -10.53 -33.43
N TYR A 610 21.64 -10.61 -32.44
CA TYR A 610 20.19 -10.74 -32.67
C TYR A 610 19.67 -9.59 -33.54
N CYS A 611 18.99 -9.93 -34.65
CA CYS A 611 18.66 -8.99 -35.71
C CYS A 611 17.78 -7.80 -35.31
N ARG A 612 17.08 -7.88 -34.16
CA ARG A 612 16.22 -6.80 -33.64
C ARG A 612 16.72 -6.17 -32.35
N LEU A 613 17.96 -6.46 -31.96
CA LEU A 613 18.53 -5.92 -30.73
C LEU A 613 18.60 -4.39 -30.76
N GLN A 614 19.06 -3.83 -31.88
CA GLN A 614 19.10 -2.38 -32.08
C GLN A 614 17.69 -1.75 -32.07
N ASN A 615 16.70 -2.44 -32.62
CA ASN A 615 15.32 -1.98 -32.63
C ASN A 615 14.74 -1.92 -31.21
N PHE A 616 15.01 -2.94 -30.39
CA PHE A 616 14.64 -2.95 -28.97
C PHE A 616 15.27 -1.77 -28.22
N GLN A 617 16.58 -1.57 -28.38
CA GLN A 617 17.28 -0.45 -27.75
C GLN A 617 16.68 0.90 -28.16
N SER A 618 16.49 1.11 -29.47
CA SER A 618 15.90 2.35 -29.99
C SER A 618 14.44 2.56 -29.53
N ALA A 619 13.68 1.49 -29.31
CA ALA A 619 12.33 1.56 -28.78
C ALA A 619 12.31 2.05 -27.31
N ILE A 620 13.25 1.59 -26.49
CA ILE A 620 13.44 2.06 -25.11
C ILE A 620 13.83 3.55 -25.11
N GLU A 621 14.85 3.93 -25.90
CA GLU A 621 15.37 5.31 -25.97
C GLU A 621 14.34 6.31 -26.51
N SER A 622 13.48 5.88 -27.44
CA SER A 622 12.39 6.73 -27.97
C SER A 622 11.23 6.92 -27.00
N GLY A 623 11.20 6.18 -25.88
CA GLY A 623 10.08 6.18 -24.94
C GLY A 623 8.80 5.56 -25.52
N LEU A 624 8.91 4.65 -26.49
CA LEU A 624 7.77 3.90 -27.04
C LEU A 624 7.01 3.16 -25.94
N PHE A 625 7.76 2.56 -25.02
CA PHE A 625 7.22 1.71 -23.96
C PHE A 625 6.68 2.46 -22.75
N ASN A 626 6.75 3.80 -22.72
CA ASN A 626 6.23 4.59 -21.60
C ASN A 626 4.73 4.34 -21.40
N GLY A 627 4.38 3.74 -20.26
CA GLY A 627 3.02 3.33 -19.90
C GLY A 627 2.55 1.99 -20.48
N LEU A 628 3.38 1.27 -21.25
CA LEU A 628 2.99 0.03 -21.93
C LEU A 628 3.62 -1.25 -21.33
N VAL A 629 4.66 -1.09 -20.49
CA VAL A 629 5.43 -2.22 -19.96
C VAL A 629 5.48 -2.25 -18.42
N PRO A 630 4.34 -2.17 -17.70
CA PRO A 630 4.34 -2.20 -16.24
C PRO A 630 4.94 -3.48 -15.63
N ALA A 631 5.14 -4.54 -16.43
CA ALA A 631 5.80 -5.75 -15.98
C ALA A 631 7.34 -5.71 -16.10
N LEU A 632 7.94 -4.70 -16.73
CA LEU A 632 9.39 -4.57 -16.86
C LEU A 632 10.03 -4.32 -15.49
N VAL A 633 11.00 -5.17 -15.11
CA VAL A 633 11.69 -5.11 -13.81
C VAL A 633 13.14 -4.67 -13.95
N ASN A 634 13.88 -5.20 -14.93
CA ASN A 634 15.29 -4.87 -15.14
C ASN A 634 15.63 -4.83 -16.63
N LEU A 635 16.65 -4.05 -16.98
CA LEU A 635 17.35 -4.11 -18.27
C LEU A 635 18.69 -4.81 -18.08
N ILE A 636 19.01 -5.76 -18.96
CA ILE A 636 20.19 -6.62 -18.85
C ILE A 636 21.26 -6.16 -19.84
N TYR A 637 22.46 -5.90 -19.33
CA TYR A 637 23.59 -5.44 -20.12
C TYR A 637 24.72 -6.47 -20.12
N ASP A 638 25.43 -6.58 -21.24
CA ASP A 638 26.75 -7.21 -21.31
C ASP A 638 27.78 -6.10 -21.61
N GLY A 639 28.48 -5.66 -20.57
CA GLY A 639 29.24 -4.42 -20.59
C GLY A 639 28.31 -3.22 -20.84
N ASN A 640 28.45 -2.61 -22.01
CA ASN A 640 27.65 -1.45 -22.43
C ASN A 640 26.51 -1.79 -23.39
N ILE A 641 26.37 -3.06 -23.80
CA ILE A 641 25.38 -3.48 -24.79
C ILE A 641 24.13 -3.96 -24.06
N LEU A 642 22.96 -3.41 -24.40
CA LEU A 642 21.68 -3.90 -23.90
C LEU A 642 21.36 -5.24 -24.59
N ILE A 643 21.35 -6.34 -23.84
CA ILE A 643 21.19 -7.71 -24.37
C ILE A 643 19.97 -8.45 -23.83
N GLY A 644 19.13 -7.79 -23.03
CA GLY A 644 17.95 -8.47 -22.49
C GLY A 644 17.15 -7.65 -21.49
N TYR A 645 16.17 -8.30 -20.89
CA TYR A 645 15.32 -7.71 -19.87
C TYR A 645 14.71 -8.78 -18.96
N THR A 646 14.25 -8.35 -17.78
CA THR A 646 13.48 -9.16 -16.83
C THR A 646 12.05 -8.64 -16.74
N MET A 647 11.06 -9.53 -16.77
CA MET A 647 9.64 -9.19 -16.65
C MET A 647 8.99 -9.94 -15.47
N GLN A 648 8.18 -9.25 -14.68
CA GLN A 648 7.28 -9.88 -13.72
C GLN A 648 6.33 -10.85 -14.46
N LYS A 649 6.06 -12.02 -13.86
CA LYS A 649 5.06 -12.94 -14.39
C LYS A 649 3.65 -12.32 -14.32
N GLY A 650 2.95 -12.37 -15.44
CA GLY A 650 1.51 -12.10 -15.52
C GLY A 650 0.76 -13.27 -16.17
N GLN A 651 -0.56 -13.14 -16.24
CA GLN A 651 -1.43 -14.06 -16.98
C GLN A 651 -1.53 -13.59 -18.43
N THR A 652 -1.20 -14.45 -19.39
CA THR A 652 -1.39 -14.15 -20.82
C THR A 652 -2.86 -13.85 -21.13
N ILE A 653 -3.15 -12.84 -21.96
CA ILE A 653 -4.52 -12.48 -22.35
C ILE A 653 -5.21 -13.64 -23.10
N ALA A 654 -4.48 -14.31 -23.99
CA ALA A 654 -4.87 -15.58 -24.60
C ALA A 654 -3.64 -16.36 -25.05
N ASP A 655 -3.71 -17.70 -25.01
CA ASP A 655 -2.61 -18.57 -25.47
C ASP A 655 -2.57 -18.74 -27.00
N ASN A 656 -3.03 -17.73 -27.76
CA ASN A 656 -3.10 -17.74 -29.22
C ASN A 656 -2.91 -16.34 -29.84
N ASP A 657 -2.77 -16.29 -31.17
CA ASP A 657 -2.50 -15.07 -31.94
C ASP A 657 -3.74 -14.30 -32.40
N TYR A 658 -4.94 -14.86 -32.28
CA TYR A 658 -6.12 -14.40 -33.05
C TYR A 658 -7.31 -13.93 -32.20
N ASP A 659 -7.33 -14.16 -30.89
CA ASP A 659 -8.37 -13.67 -29.97
C ASP A 659 -8.22 -12.15 -29.65
N PHE A 660 -8.14 -11.29 -30.67
CA PHE A 660 -7.92 -9.85 -30.51
C PHE A 660 -9.00 -9.15 -29.66
N ASN A 661 -10.22 -9.70 -29.63
CA ASN A 661 -11.33 -9.18 -28.83
C ASN A 661 -11.08 -9.26 -27.31
N LYS A 662 -10.14 -10.09 -26.85
CA LYS A 662 -9.74 -10.17 -25.44
C LYS A 662 -8.77 -9.08 -25.01
N ILE A 663 -8.10 -8.42 -25.96
CA ILE A 663 -7.19 -7.32 -25.65
C ILE A 663 -8.03 -6.08 -25.31
N PRO A 664 -7.83 -5.43 -24.15
CA PRO A 664 -8.60 -4.24 -23.82
C PRO A 664 -8.42 -3.13 -24.87
N THR A 665 -9.52 -2.59 -25.39
CA THR A 665 -9.48 -1.57 -26.45
C THR A 665 -8.68 -0.33 -26.07
N HIS A 666 -8.72 0.07 -24.80
CA HIS A 666 -7.93 1.20 -24.30
C HIS A 666 -6.41 0.91 -24.36
N PHE A 667 -6.00 -0.34 -24.20
CA PHE A 667 -4.60 -0.76 -24.27
C PHE A 667 -4.11 -0.72 -25.71
N ILE A 668 -4.87 -1.30 -26.66
CA ILE A 668 -4.58 -1.21 -28.10
C ILE A 668 -4.41 0.26 -28.53
N LYS A 669 -5.37 1.12 -28.18
CA LYS A 669 -5.28 2.56 -28.47
C LYS A 669 -4.02 3.21 -27.89
N SER A 670 -3.59 2.80 -26.70
CA SER A 670 -2.39 3.34 -26.06
C SER A 670 -1.11 2.90 -26.80
N VAL A 671 -1.02 1.63 -27.19
CA VAL A 671 0.09 1.10 -28.01
C VAL A 671 0.19 1.88 -29.31
N LEU A 672 -0.90 1.96 -30.07
CA LEU A 672 -0.93 2.60 -31.38
C LEU A 672 -0.62 4.11 -31.32
N ARG A 673 -1.13 4.82 -30.30
CA ARG A 673 -0.78 6.23 -30.06
C ARG A 673 0.71 6.43 -29.81
N ASN A 674 1.32 5.57 -29.00
CA ASN A 674 2.75 5.63 -28.74
C ASN A 674 3.57 5.29 -30.00
N CYS A 675 3.17 4.26 -30.75
CA CYS A 675 3.75 3.92 -32.05
C CYS A 675 3.76 5.14 -32.99
N LYS A 676 2.59 5.74 -33.25
CA LYS A 676 2.44 6.91 -34.12
C LYS A 676 3.28 8.11 -33.64
N LYS A 677 3.24 8.40 -32.33
CA LYS A 677 3.99 9.52 -31.73
C LYS A 677 5.51 9.36 -31.86
N ARG A 678 6.02 8.13 -31.85
CA ARG A 678 7.46 7.83 -31.89
C ARG A 678 7.98 7.42 -33.26
N ASN A 679 7.12 7.42 -34.29
CA ASN A 679 7.44 6.89 -35.62
C ASN A 679 7.86 5.41 -35.59
N LYS A 680 7.26 4.62 -34.71
CA LYS A 680 7.56 3.20 -34.49
C LYS A 680 6.35 2.33 -34.78
N ILE A 681 6.57 1.05 -35.02
CA ILE A 681 5.53 0.03 -35.15
C ILE A 681 5.87 -1.13 -34.21
N TYR A 682 4.93 -1.50 -33.33
CA TYR A 682 4.98 -2.75 -32.57
C TYR A 682 4.29 -3.84 -33.39
N TYR A 683 5.04 -4.58 -34.20
CA TYR A 683 4.47 -5.35 -35.30
C TYR A 683 3.74 -6.63 -34.83
N ASP A 684 4.08 -7.17 -33.65
CA ASP A 684 3.56 -8.45 -33.13
C ASP A 684 2.53 -8.23 -32.01
N LEU A 685 1.55 -7.35 -32.27
CA LEU A 685 0.50 -6.95 -31.31
C LEU A 685 -0.59 -8.02 -31.22
N VAL A 686 -0.23 -9.19 -30.70
CA VAL A 686 -1.13 -10.35 -30.54
C VAL A 686 -1.46 -10.64 -29.08
N PRO A 687 -2.60 -11.30 -28.78
CA PRO A 687 -3.00 -11.59 -27.40
C PRO A 687 -1.96 -12.37 -26.58
N GLN A 688 -1.24 -13.31 -27.20
CA GLN A 688 -0.19 -14.07 -26.51
C GLN A 688 1.02 -13.22 -26.08
N ASN A 689 1.22 -12.05 -26.69
CA ASN A 689 2.31 -11.11 -26.37
C ASN A 689 1.86 -10.01 -25.40
N ILE A 690 0.72 -10.20 -24.75
CA ILE A 690 0.18 -9.29 -23.74
C ILE A 690 -0.14 -10.10 -22.50
N ILE A 691 0.32 -9.61 -21.35
CA ILE A 691 0.02 -10.19 -20.05
C ILE A 691 -0.78 -9.21 -19.20
N GLN A 692 -1.62 -9.75 -18.33
CA GLN A 692 -2.28 -9.02 -17.25
C GLN A 692 -1.59 -9.33 -15.92
N LEU A 693 -1.22 -8.28 -15.20
CA LEU A 693 -0.64 -8.35 -13.87
C LEU A 693 -1.73 -8.48 -12.80
N ALA A 694 -1.34 -8.91 -11.58
CA ALA A 694 -2.27 -9.08 -10.47
C ALA A 694 -3.02 -7.79 -10.07
N ASN A 695 -2.43 -6.62 -10.34
CA ASN A 695 -3.05 -5.30 -10.15
C ASN A 695 -3.96 -4.88 -11.33
N GLY A 696 -4.30 -5.79 -12.23
CA GLY A 696 -5.17 -5.58 -13.39
C GLY A 696 -4.50 -4.91 -14.59
N GLN A 697 -3.24 -4.45 -14.48
CA GLN A 697 -2.55 -3.74 -15.54
C GLN A 697 -2.13 -4.66 -16.69
N CYS A 698 -2.30 -4.20 -17.93
CA CYS A 698 -1.80 -4.88 -19.11
C CYS A 698 -0.35 -4.46 -19.41
N SER A 699 0.49 -5.42 -19.82
CA SER A 699 1.87 -5.20 -20.23
C SER A 699 2.16 -5.88 -21.55
N LEU A 700 2.88 -5.17 -22.43
CA LEU A 700 3.57 -5.81 -23.55
C LEU A 700 4.66 -6.72 -23.01
N ILE A 701 4.87 -7.85 -23.68
CA ILE A 701 6.06 -8.71 -23.61
C ILE A 701 6.53 -8.94 -25.05
N ASP A 702 7.75 -9.46 -25.26
CA ASP A 702 8.36 -9.53 -26.61
C ASP A 702 8.77 -8.14 -27.13
N LEU A 703 9.39 -7.34 -26.24
CA LEU A 703 9.72 -5.93 -26.46
C LEU A 703 10.66 -5.67 -27.64
N GLU A 704 11.30 -6.69 -28.20
CA GLU A 704 12.06 -6.56 -29.44
C GLU A 704 11.20 -6.45 -30.71
N SER A 705 9.89 -6.64 -30.62
CA SER A 705 8.97 -6.71 -31.76
C SER A 705 8.60 -5.32 -32.29
N VAL A 706 9.63 -4.51 -32.54
CA VAL A 706 9.53 -3.10 -32.94
C VAL A 706 10.33 -2.82 -34.21
N TYR A 707 9.80 -1.95 -35.07
CA TYR A 707 10.51 -1.35 -36.21
C TYR A 707 10.22 0.14 -36.28
N GLU A 708 11.04 0.90 -37.01
CA GLU A 708 10.63 2.22 -37.49
C GLU A 708 9.50 2.09 -38.51
N TYR A 709 8.68 3.12 -38.64
CA TYR A 709 7.53 3.13 -39.56
C TYR A 709 7.92 2.87 -41.03
N ASN A 710 9.14 3.24 -41.44
CA ASN A 710 9.65 3.12 -42.80
C ASN A 710 10.56 1.90 -43.04
N GLN A 711 10.57 0.91 -42.14
CA GLN A 711 11.46 -0.26 -42.18
C GLN A 711 10.78 -1.56 -42.62
N GLU A 712 9.78 -1.49 -43.51
CA GLU A 712 9.05 -2.68 -43.96
C GLU A 712 9.96 -3.70 -44.66
N ASP A 713 10.87 -3.26 -45.53
CA ASP A 713 11.84 -4.14 -46.20
C ASP A 713 12.72 -4.90 -45.20
N LEU A 714 13.18 -4.21 -44.14
CA LEU A 714 13.98 -4.81 -43.08
C LEU A 714 13.15 -5.81 -42.26
N MET A 715 11.88 -5.48 -41.99
CA MET A 715 10.97 -6.39 -41.31
C MET A 715 10.76 -7.69 -42.09
N GLN A 716 10.59 -7.59 -43.42
CA GLN A 716 10.47 -8.75 -44.31
C GLN A 716 11.76 -9.58 -44.34
N GLN A 717 12.93 -8.94 -44.44
CA GLN A 717 14.23 -9.62 -44.33
C GLN A 717 14.34 -10.39 -43.01
N HIS A 718 13.88 -9.79 -41.90
CA HIS A 718 13.87 -10.43 -40.59
C HIS A 718 12.72 -11.42 -40.36
N ASN A 719 12.07 -11.90 -41.43
CA ASN A 719 10.97 -12.86 -41.37
C ASN A 719 9.85 -12.42 -40.41
N ALA A 720 9.55 -11.12 -40.35
CA ALA A 720 8.43 -10.55 -39.58
C ALA A 720 7.31 -10.07 -40.52
N VAL A 721 6.07 -10.16 -40.02
CA VAL A 721 4.85 -9.75 -40.71
C VAL A 721 3.95 -9.07 -39.69
N TYR A 722 3.27 -7.99 -40.09
CA TYR A 722 2.33 -7.29 -39.24
C TYR A 722 1.24 -8.21 -38.68
N LYS A 723 1.06 -8.14 -37.37
CA LYS A 723 -0.02 -8.80 -36.63
C LYS A 723 -0.67 -7.80 -35.67
N PRO A 724 -1.98 -7.54 -35.83
CA PRO A 724 -2.87 -8.05 -36.88
C PRO A 724 -2.48 -7.56 -38.29
N SER A 725 -2.98 -8.21 -39.35
CA SER A 725 -2.66 -7.84 -40.74
C SER A 725 -3.11 -6.42 -41.10
N ASN A 726 -4.13 -5.89 -40.43
CA ASN A 726 -4.62 -4.52 -40.59
C ASN A 726 -3.98 -3.53 -39.60
N LEU A 727 -2.83 -3.85 -38.99
CA LEU A 727 -2.17 -2.98 -38.02
C LEU A 727 -1.85 -1.58 -38.57
N LEU A 728 -1.44 -1.48 -39.83
CA LEU A 728 -1.19 -0.19 -40.49
C LEU A 728 -2.47 0.65 -40.62
N GLU A 729 -3.58 0.03 -41.05
CA GLU A 729 -4.87 0.71 -41.12
C GLU A 729 -5.32 1.21 -39.73
N GLN A 730 -5.07 0.43 -38.68
CA GLN A 730 -5.36 0.83 -37.30
C GLN A 730 -4.49 2.01 -36.85
N LEU A 731 -3.20 2.05 -37.21
CA LEU A 731 -2.30 3.17 -36.93
C LEU A 731 -2.73 4.46 -37.65
N ASP A 732 -3.16 4.34 -38.90
CA ASP A 732 -3.65 5.48 -39.68
C ASP A 732 -4.95 6.05 -39.12
N SER A 733 -5.78 5.21 -38.50
CA SER A 733 -7.08 5.60 -37.92
C SER A 733 -7.02 6.35 -36.57
N ILE A 734 -5.85 6.38 -35.91
CA ILE A 734 -5.64 6.99 -34.58
C ILE A 734 -5.12 8.41 -34.68
#